data_AF-A0A7Y9KZW4-F1
#
_entry.id   AF-A0A7Y9KZW4-F1
#
_cell.length_a   1.000
_cell.length_b   1.000
_cell.length_c   1.000
_cell.angle_alpha   90.00
_cell.angle_beta   90.00
_cell.angle_gamma   90.00
#
_symmetry.space_group_name_H-M   'P 1'
#
loop_
_entity.id
_entity.type
_entity.pdbx_description
1 polymer ?
#
loop_
_entity_poly.entity_id
_entity_poly.type
_entity_poly.pdbx_seq_one_letter_code
_entity_poly.pdbx_strand_id
1 'polypeptide(L)'
;MMKPIVSMLAAAALAAPLLAQAASVSAYQTMPDDPRAVQVKAAGDGRTDDTAAIQAALDAASNQGEGGVVFLPSGRYRITRSLLVPLAVRLYGVGPTRPVLMLAPNTPGFQKGVANMVVFTGGDQYTVGKVPVPVKSAVPYSDQVRDANSSTFYSAMSNVDFEIGDGNPAAAAVRLRTAQHSYLSHMDFHIGSGLAGVYMVGNESFDLKFYGGRYGILTEKTSPAWQYTLMDATFEGQREAAIRGHEAGLTLINTTIRNTPVGIEISRGYGDWLWGKDVRFENVSKAAVIISNEDNVYTQVGFDNAVAKNVPVFARFRDSGKTVPGYGPVYQVSEFNYGLMLPGLGSVGKFGTNVKGAALKAMPAQRAPVMRALPSTREWASVRAFGAVGDGVTDDTAAVQKAIDSRRVVYLPQGFYMVRDTIRLKPDTVLVGLHPGVTQLLLPNGAPLYAGADGPKALLESAKGGDAIVSGFGLATGEVNPRATALLWRAGADSLVDDIRIQGGHGTRLYDGKRRDPYQKSANFDPTLHWDRQYPSIWVTDGGGGTFVACWSPSTFAQAGFYVSNTKTPGRVYELSAEHHVRAEIVLDNVENWEFLAPQTEQEVRDGMDAVSLEIRNSRNITFANYHAYRVTRSIKPAVSAVKMTNSGNIRFRNVHVNAESGFATCDENGCDTYLRASKYPFENTLQDLTHKQEVREHEFAMLDIGPDVPASAAPAPDPRVRKLEDGFYSIAGAAVDSQGKLYFVDRRFNRIYSWSKRDGLAVVRDAPLDPVNLAIDKSGAIMVVSSFGPEGTVYSFDPRQPAGPVTVIKPTPAKAASGARVVVPVNFWQNGEFRDQLNFDTYEFTTLAEMFARDVALPKQREYVSPDGSLVLPAYRVFKQGPNDHLGYRFSDTLDTHGLVSAGADGRVVFTNGSENRTFSGVIGAGGAITDLKQVANRGGESAAVDDKGNVYVANGQVFVYAPDGKEIGRIDVPERPLQLIFGGDDGRTLFILTHHALYATGGIHAQ
;
A
#
# COMPACT_ATOMS: atom_id res chain seq x y z
N MET A 1 -70.29 -50.32 -18.57
CA MET A 1 -69.35 -51.09 -17.71
C MET A 1 -68.00 -51.00 -18.40
N MET A 2 -66.88 -50.49 -17.89
CA MET A 2 -66.37 -50.21 -16.54
C MET A 2 -65.54 -48.91 -16.57
N LYS A 3 -65.43 -48.22 -15.42
CA LYS A 3 -64.64 -47.01 -15.18
C LYS A 3 -63.11 -47.31 -15.22
N PRO A 4 -62.24 -46.35 -15.58
CA PRO A 4 -60.81 -46.47 -15.35
C PRO A 4 -60.44 -45.99 -13.94
N ILE A 5 -59.55 -46.74 -13.29
CA ILE A 5 -58.98 -46.47 -11.97
C ILE A 5 -57.76 -45.55 -12.13
N VAL A 6 -57.76 -44.45 -11.40
CA VAL A 6 -56.64 -43.52 -11.20
C VAL A 6 -55.58 -44.22 -10.34
N SER A 7 -54.33 -44.30 -10.83
CA SER A 7 -53.17 -44.71 -10.03
C SER A 7 -52.31 -43.49 -9.72
N MET A 8 -52.18 -43.18 -8.43
CA MET A 8 -51.27 -42.15 -7.89
C MET A 8 -49.82 -42.59 -8.04
N LEU A 9 -48.99 -41.72 -8.62
CA LEU A 9 -47.53 -41.78 -8.56
C LEU A 9 -47.06 -41.01 -7.32
N ALA A 10 -46.46 -41.72 -6.35
CA ALA A 10 -45.78 -41.13 -5.22
C ALA A 10 -44.40 -40.62 -5.66
N ALA A 11 -44.17 -39.30 -5.56
CA ALA A 11 -42.87 -38.69 -5.72
C ALA A 11 -42.05 -38.87 -4.43
N ALA A 12 -40.97 -39.66 -4.51
CA ALA A 12 -39.99 -39.74 -3.44
C ALA A 12 -39.04 -38.53 -3.53
N ALA A 13 -39.20 -37.57 -2.63
CA ALA A 13 -38.26 -36.48 -2.44
C ALA A 13 -36.98 -37.03 -1.79
N LEU A 14 -35.85 -36.94 -2.51
CA LEU A 14 -34.51 -37.15 -1.96
C LEU A 14 -34.17 -35.97 -1.04
N ALA A 15 -34.46 -36.13 0.26
CA ALA A 15 -33.89 -35.27 1.28
C ALA A 15 -32.39 -35.61 1.42
N ALA A 16 -31.53 -34.72 0.97
CA ALA A 16 -30.11 -34.78 1.32
C ALA A 16 -29.97 -34.62 2.84
N PRO A 17 -29.15 -35.44 3.52
CA PRO A 17 -28.98 -35.31 4.96
C PRO A 17 -28.25 -33.99 5.24
N LEU A 18 -28.88 -33.12 6.03
CA LEU A 18 -28.21 -32.03 6.74
C LEU A 18 -27.11 -32.66 7.60
N LEU A 19 -25.86 -32.57 7.16
CA LEU A 19 -24.70 -32.88 8.00
C LEU A 19 -24.80 -31.96 9.22
N ALA A 20 -25.01 -32.54 10.40
CA ALA A 20 -24.90 -31.83 11.66
C ALA A 20 -23.48 -31.25 11.74
N GLN A 21 -23.37 -29.94 11.59
CA GLN A 21 -22.11 -29.22 11.74
C GLN A 21 -21.61 -29.44 13.17
N ALA A 22 -20.42 -30.02 13.32
CA ALA A 22 -19.77 -30.13 14.62
C ALA A 22 -19.65 -28.71 15.23
N ALA A 23 -19.94 -28.57 16.53
CA ALA A 23 -19.83 -27.28 17.20
C ALA A 23 -18.41 -26.71 17.04
N SER A 24 -18.30 -25.42 16.69
CA SER A 24 -17.01 -24.76 16.50
C SER A 24 -16.24 -24.67 17.83
N VAL A 25 -14.93 -24.90 17.77
CA VAL A 25 -14.04 -24.71 18.92
C VAL A 25 -13.55 -23.26 18.93
N SER A 26 -13.88 -22.54 19.99
CA SER A 26 -13.45 -21.15 20.19
C SER A 26 -11.95 -21.05 20.46
N ALA A 27 -11.28 -20.09 19.82
CA ALA A 27 -9.89 -19.71 20.13
C ALA A 27 -9.80 -19.05 21.53
N TYR A 28 -10.86 -18.38 21.97
CA TYR A 28 -10.97 -17.73 23.29
C TYR A 28 -12.02 -18.44 24.16
N GLN A 29 -11.67 -19.61 24.70
CA GLN A 29 -12.59 -20.54 25.37
C GLN A 29 -13.23 -20.01 26.67
N THR A 30 -12.52 -19.11 27.35
CA THR A 30 -13.00 -18.30 28.48
C THR A 30 -12.73 -16.83 28.20
N MET A 31 -13.59 -15.95 28.70
CA MET A 31 -13.41 -14.50 28.61
C MET A 31 -12.13 -14.10 29.35
N PRO A 32 -11.17 -13.44 28.70
CA PRO A 32 -9.99 -12.91 29.37
C PRO A 32 -10.35 -11.90 30.47
N ASP A 33 -9.55 -11.85 31.53
CA ASP A 33 -9.70 -10.89 32.63
C ASP A 33 -9.26 -9.48 32.21
N ASP A 34 -10.15 -8.76 31.51
CA ASP A 34 -9.91 -7.40 31.05
C ASP A 34 -11.01 -6.42 31.53
N PRO A 35 -10.75 -5.65 32.60
CA PRO A 35 -11.77 -4.81 33.22
C PRO A 35 -12.18 -3.59 32.38
N ARG A 36 -11.42 -3.24 31.34
CA ARG A 36 -11.74 -2.13 30.44
C ARG A 36 -12.46 -2.59 29.16
N ALA A 37 -12.58 -3.91 28.95
CA ALA A 37 -13.28 -4.43 27.78
C ALA A 37 -14.80 -4.28 27.95
N VAL A 38 -15.48 -3.97 26.84
CA VAL A 38 -16.95 -3.87 26.81
C VAL A 38 -17.52 -5.25 26.49
N GLN A 39 -18.40 -5.77 27.35
CA GLN A 39 -19.11 -7.01 27.08
C GLN A 39 -20.44 -6.71 26.37
N VAL A 40 -20.70 -7.43 25.26
CA VAL A 40 -22.00 -7.39 24.58
C VAL A 40 -23.07 -8.00 25.47
N LYS A 41 -24.18 -7.29 25.64
CA LYS A 41 -25.38 -7.74 26.35
C LYS A 41 -26.55 -7.86 25.38
N ALA A 42 -26.62 -8.99 24.71
CA ALA A 42 -27.60 -9.32 23.67
C ALA A 42 -28.21 -10.70 23.91
N ALA A 43 -29.33 -11.03 23.26
CA ALA A 43 -30.05 -12.28 23.51
C ALA A 43 -29.28 -13.51 23.02
N GLY A 44 -28.67 -13.43 21.82
CA GLY A 44 -27.84 -14.51 21.28
C GLY A 44 -28.61 -15.81 21.00
N ASP A 45 -29.92 -15.72 20.76
CA ASP A 45 -30.84 -16.86 20.58
C ASP A 45 -31.10 -17.23 19.10
N GLY A 46 -30.52 -16.48 18.15
CA GLY A 46 -30.68 -16.63 16.70
C GLY A 46 -32.03 -16.13 16.16
N ARG A 47 -32.86 -15.50 17.00
CA ARG A 47 -34.23 -15.08 16.67
C ARG A 47 -34.44 -13.58 16.92
N THR A 48 -34.01 -13.11 18.08
CA THR A 48 -34.08 -11.72 18.51
C THR A 48 -33.12 -10.89 17.64
N ASP A 49 -33.57 -9.71 17.23
CA ASP A 49 -32.70 -8.76 16.53
C ASP A 49 -31.73 -8.12 17.53
N ASP A 50 -30.49 -8.60 17.52
CA ASP A 50 -29.43 -8.19 18.44
C ASP A 50 -28.61 -7.00 17.90
N THR A 51 -28.98 -6.43 16.74
CA THR A 51 -28.17 -5.41 16.07
C THR A 51 -27.92 -4.19 16.95
N ALA A 52 -28.96 -3.69 17.63
CA ALA A 52 -28.84 -2.50 18.48
C ALA A 52 -27.96 -2.74 19.72
N ALA A 53 -28.05 -3.94 20.32
CA ALA A 53 -27.28 -4.30 21.50
C ALA A 53 -25.79 -4.45 21.17
N ILE A 54 -25.46 -5.05 20.02
CA ILE A 54 -24.08 -5.19 19.55
C ILE A 54 -23.52 -3.82 19.15
N GLN A 55 -24.29 -3.00 18.40
CA GLN A 55 -23.85 -1.67 18.02
C GLN A 55 -23.53 -0.79 19.23
N ALA A 56 -24.38 -0.82 20.27
CA ALA A 56 -24.13 -0.06 21.50
C ALA A 56 -22.80 -0.44 22.18
N ALA A 57 -22.41 -1.72 22.14
CA ALA A 57 -21.12 -2.17 22.67
C ALA A 57 -19.93 -1.68 21.83
N LEU A 58 -20.06 -1.71 20.50
CA LEU A 58 -19.05 -1.18 19.57
C LEU A 58 -18.87 0.34 19.77
N ASP A 59 -19.97 1.09 19.86
CA ASP A 59 -19.96 2.53 20.08
C ASP A 59 -19.34 2.90 21.43
N ALA A 60 -19.65 2.13 22.49
CA ALA A 60 -19.05 2.32 23.81
C ALA A 60 -17.53 2.08 23.80
N ALA A 61 -17.06 1.05 23.08
CA ALA A 61 -15.64 0.75 22.96
C ALA A 61 -14.87 1.73 22.06
N SER A 62 -15.56 2.47 21.18
CA SER A 62 -14.94 3.55 20.38
C SER A 62 -14.23 4.58 21.25
N ASN A 63 -14.77 4.84 22.45
CA ASN A 63 -14.16 5.69 23.46
C ASN A 63 -13.68 7.05 22.87
N GLN A 64 -14.56 7.73 22.13
CA GLN A 64 -14.26 9.00 21.45
C GLN A 64 -13.16 8.90 20.36
N GLY A 65 -13.07 7.76 19.66
CA GLY A 65 -12.09 7.54 18.59
C GLY A 65 -10.73 7.00 19.08
N GLU A 66 -10.67 6.68 20.36
CA GLU A 66 -9.53 6.03 21.00
C GLU A 66 -9.45 4.55 20.64
N GLY A 67 -10.59 3.88 20.55
CA GLY A 67 -10.67 2.43 20.39
C GLY A 67 -10.64 1.67 21.71
N GLY A 68 -10.84 0.35 21.61
CA GLY A 68 -11.01 -0.54 22.75
C GLY A 68 -11.42 -1.95 22.35
N VAL A 69 -11.51 -2.83 23.35
CA VAL A 69 -11.85 -4.24 23.17
C VAL A 69 -13.33 -4.49 23.47
N VAL A 70 -14.00 -5.25 22.61
CA VAL A 70 -15.37 -5.75 22.79
C VAL A 70 -15.35 -7.28 22.85
N PHE A 71 -15.99 -7.84 23.87
CA PHE A 71 -16.23 -9.29 23.97
C PHE A 71 -17.67 -9.64 23.58
N LEU A 72 -17.80 -10.54 22.59
CA LEU A 72 -19.07 -11.14 22.15
C LEU A 72 -19.16 -12.57 22.70
N PRO A 73 -20.01 -12.84 23.71
CA PRO A 73 -20.16 -14.18 24.28
C PRO A 73 -20.65 -15.22 23.26
N SER A 74 -20.43 -16.51 23.52
CA SER A 74 -21.02 -17.59 22.73
C SER A 74 -22.54 -17.41 22.59
N GLY A 75 -23.03 -17.44 21.35
CA GLY A 75 -24.43 -17.22 21.03
C GLY A 75 -24.63 -17.11 19.52
N ARG A 76 -25.89 -17.08 19.08
CA ARG A 76 -26.25 -16.83 17.69
C ARG A 76 -26.98 -15.50 17.62
N TYR A 77 -26.43 -14.53 16.93
CA TYR A 77 -26.90 -13.15 16.94
C TYR A 77 -27.50 -12.82 15.58
N ARG A 78 -28.83 -12.73 15.52
CA ARG A 78 -29.50 -12.27 14.30
C ARG A 78 -29.32 -10.75 14.21
N ILE A 79 -28.87 -10.28 13.06
CA ILE A 79 -28.80 -8.86 12.73
C ILE A 79 -29.69 -8.54 11.53
N THR A 80 -30.14 -7.29 11.43
CA THR A 80 -31.05 -6.83 10.37
C THR A 80 -30.54 -5.62 9.59
N ARG A 81 -29.43 -5.03 10.04
CA ARG A 81 -28.75 -3.88 9.42
C ARG A 81 -27.24 -3.98 9.66
N SER A 82 -26.45 -3.17 8.97
CA SER A 82 -24.99 -3.19 9.14
C SER A 82 -24.59 -2.84 10.56
N LEU A 83 -23.65 -3.60 11.13
CA LEU A 83 -22.87 -3.21 12.29
C LEU A 83 -21.71 -2.33 11.82
N LEU A 84 -21.58 -1.15 12.41
CA LEU A 84 -20.49 -0.22 12.13
C LEU A 84 -19.44 -0.40 13.21
N VAL A 85 -18.25 -0.91 12.85
CA VAL A 85 -17.11 -1.05 13.76
C VAL A 85 -16.31 0.24 13.69
N PRO A 86 -16.24 1.04 14.78
CA PRO A 86 -15.48 2.28 14.78
C PRO A 86 -13.97 2.04 14.69
N LEU A 87 -13.25 3.12 14.35
CA LEU A 87 -11.78 3.14 14.34
C LEU A 87 -11.21 2.55 15.64
N ALA A 88 -10.20 1.68 15.51
CA ALA A 88 -9.48 1.06 16.62
C ALA A 88 -10.36 0.24 17.58
N VAL A 89 -11.56 -0.17 17.19
CA VAL A 89 -12.36 -1.12 17.98
C VAL A 89 -12.02 -2.54 17.53
N ARG A 90 -11.75 -3.41 18.51
CA ARG A 90 -11.46 -4.83 18.30
C ARG A 90 -12.53 -5.72 18.92
N LEU A 91 -13.20 -6.53 18.09
CA LEU A 91 -14.26 -7.45 18.53
C LEU A 91 -13.74 -8.89 18.63
N TYR A 92 -13.87 -9.50 19.80
CA TYR A 92 -13.49 -10.90 20.03
C TYR A 92 -14.69 -11.74 20.45
N GLY A 93 -14.93 -12.83 19.73
CA GLY A 93 -15.83 -13.87 20.21
C GLY A 93 -15.21 -14.63 21.39
N VAL A 94 -15.97 -14.87 22.46
CA VAL A 94 -15.47 -15.55 23.66
C VAL A 94 -16.46 -16.56 24.22
N GLY A 95 -15.96 -17.61 24.87
CA GLY A 95 -16.75 -18.69 25.46
C GLY A 95 -16.50 -20.04 24.80
N PRO A 96 -17.23 -21.10 25.17
CA PRO A 96 -16.95 -22.46 24.75
C PRO A 96 -17.05 -22.69 23.23
N THR A 97 -17.93 -21.96 22.53
CA THR A 97 -18.09 -22.01 21.07
C THR A 97 -17.97 -20.61 20.49
N ARG A 98 -17.62 -20.49 19.21
CA ARG A 98 -17.57 -19.16 18.56
C ARG A 98 -18.99 -18.58 18.46
N PRO A 99 -19.20 -17.29 18.75
CA PRO A 99 -20.45 -16.64 18.41
C PRO A 99 -20.66 -16.59 16.90
N VAL A 100 -21.93 -16.58 16.48
CA VAL A 100 -22.34 -16.50 15.07
C VAL A 100 -23.10 -15.21 14.84
N LEU A 101 -22.65 -14.35 13.92
CA LEU A 101 -23.46 -13.26 13.38
C LEU A 101 -24.22 -13.76 12.15
N MET A 102 -25.55 -13.60 12.13
CA MET A 102 -26.37 -14.17 11.06
C MET A 102 -27.42 -13.22 10.48
N LEU A 103 -27.65 -13.36 9.17
CA LEU A 103 -28.84 -12.83 8.50
C LEU A 103 -29.90 -13.92 8.40
N ALA A 104 -31.14 -13.58 8.79
CA ALA A 104 -32.27 -14.45 8.51
C ALA A 104 -32.56 -14.50 6.98
N PRO A 105 -33.29 -15.51 6.49
CA PRO A 105 -33.70 -15.53 5.09
C PRO A 105 -34.46 -14.25 4.71
N ASN A 106 -34.19 -13.72 3.51
CA ASN A 106 -34.82 -12.51 2.96
C ASN A 106 -34.75 -11.29 3.90
N THR A 107 -33.59 -11.03 4.54
CA THR A 107 -33.43 -9.87 5.43
C THR A 107 -33.48 -8.58 4.60
N PRO A 108 -34.41 -7.64 4.88
CA PRO A 108 -34.58 -6.44 4.08
C PRO A 108 -33.28 -5.62 3.90
N GLY A 109 -32.99 -5.21 2.66
CA GLY A 109 -31.82 -4.41 2.30
C GLY A 109 -30.64 -5.22 1.74
N PHE A 110 -30.70 -6.55 1.79
CA PHE A 110 -29.64 -7.46 1.33
C PHE A 110 -29.96 -8.19 0.01
N GLN A 111 -30.92 -7.68 -0.78
CA GLN A 111 -31.41 -8.33 -2.00
C GLN A 111 -30.68 -7.91 -3.29
N LYS A 112 -30.12 -6.69 -3.36
CA LYS A 112 -29.55 -6.14 -4.60
C LYS A 112 -28.24 -5.39 -4.34
N GLY A 113 -27.30 -5.49 -5.27
CA GLY A 113 -26.01 -4.78 -5.23
C GLY A 113 -25.02 -5.40 -4.25
N VAL A 114 -24.34 -4.56 -3.48
CA VAL A 114 -23.46 -4.98 -2.38
C VAL A 114 -24.03 -4.45 -1.06
N ALA A 115 -24.24 -5.34 -0.10
CA ALA A 115 -24.83 -5.03 1.19
C ALA A 115 -24.02 -5.72 2.30
N ASN A 116 -23.36 -4.95 3.17
CA ASN A 116 -22.43 -5.52 4.15
C ASN A 116 -23.10 -5.73 5.51
N MET A 117 -22.91 -6.91 6.10
CA MET A 117 -23.34 -7.19 7.47
C MET A 117 -22.52 -6.40 8.49
N VAL A 118 -21.21 -6.27 8.27
CA VAL A 118 -20.28 -5.49 9.10
C VAL A 118 -19.47 -4.54 8.23
N VAL A 119 -19.31 -3.30 8.69
CA VAL A 119 -18.47 -2.27 8.03
C VAL A 119 -17.49 -1.70 9.05
N PHE A 120 -16.20 -1.84 8.77
CA PHE A 120 -15.16 -1.08 9.47
C PHE A 120 -15.15 0.37 8.98
N THR A 121 -15.28 1.32 9.89
CA THR A 121 -15.41 2.76 9.56
C THR A 121 -14.13 3.54 9.88
N GLY A 122 -13.94 4.67 9.18
CA GLY A 122 -12.77 5.53 9.34
C GLY A 122 -12.98 6.72 10.29
N GLY A 123 -11.87 7.31 10.74
CA GLY A 123 -11.86 8.61 11.44
C GLY A 123 -11.70 9.81 10.51
N ASP A 124 -11.85 11.03 11.04
CA ASP A 124 -11.65 12.28 10.28
C ASP A 124 -10.15 12.67 10.19
N GLN A 125 -9.38 11.91 9.40
CA GLN A 125 -7.91 11.94 9.32
C GLN A 125 -7.30 13.34 9.10
N TYR A 126 -8.02 14.23 8.40
CA TYR A 126 -7.52 15.58 8.09
C TYR A 126 -8.44 16.70 8.59
N THR A 127 -9.31 16.41 9.56
CA THR A 127 -10.30 17.37 10.09
C THR A 127 -11.14 17.98 8.95
N VAL A 128 -11.54 17.14 8.00
CA VAL A 128 -12.31 17.53 6.81
C VAL A 128 -13.76 17.91 7.21
N GLY A 129 -14.24 17.42 8.35
CA GLY A 129 -15.60 17.60 8.81
C GLY A 129 -16.55 16.69 8.03
N LYS A 130 -16.97 17.10 6.83
CA LYS A 130 -17.91 16.31 6.00
C LYS A 130 -17.28 14.99 5.55
N VAL A 131 -18.10 13.96 5.38
CA VAL A 131 -17.69 12.66 4.83
C VAL A 131 -17.44 12.79 3.31
N PRO A 132 -16.19 12.62 2.83
CA PRO A 132 -15.91 12.79 1.41
C PRO A 132 -16.43 11.64 0.54
N VAL A 133 -16.28 10.41 1.04
CA VAL A 133 -16.72 9.18 0.37
C VAL A 133 -17.50 8.32 1.38
N PRO A 134 -18.84 8.34 1.33
CA PRO A 134 -19.64 7.50 2.22
C PRO A 134 -19.70 6.05 1.73
N VAL A 135 -19.91 5.12 2.66
CA VAL A 135 -20.00 3.68 2.35
C VAL A 135 -21.37 3.34 1.76
N LYS A 136 -21.45 3.31 0.42
CA LYS A 136 -22.70 3.01 -0.31
C LYS A 136 -23.34 1.66 0.03
N SER A 137 -22.51 0.72 0.44
CA SER A 137 -22.89 -0.67 0.73
C SER A 137 -23.23 -0.92 2.21
N ALA A 138 -23.36 0.13 3.03
CA ALA A 138 -23.95 0.05 4.36
C ALA A 138 -25.47 -0.08 4.26
N VAL A 139 -26.09 -0.79 5.19
CA VAL A 139 -27.52 -1.07 5.23
C VAL A 139 -28.11 -0.54 6.55
N PRO A 140 -29.07 0.40 6.52
CA PRO A 140 -29.38 1.25 5.37
C PRO A 140 -28.20 2.17 5.02
N TYR A 141 -28.17 2.63 3.77
CA TYR A 141 -27.20 3.64 3.36
C TYR A 141 -27.37 4.93 4.17
N SER A 142 -26.25 5.55 4.52
CA SER A 142 -26.21 6.90 5.10
C SER A 142 -24.96 7.62 4.60
N ASP A 143 -25.13 8.90 4.25
CA ASP A 143 -24.04 9.80 3.86
C ASP A 143 -23.13 10.20 5.04
N GLN A 144 -23.46 9.76 6.25
CA GLN A 144 -22.69 9.99 7.48
C GLN A 144 -21.73 8.83 7.81
N VAL A 145 -21.84 7.69 7.12
CA VAL A 145 -20.94 6.55 7.35
C VAL A 145 -19.62 6.81 6.65
N ARG A 146 -18.62 7.21 7.44
CA ARG A 146 -17.28 7.51 6.95
C ARG A 146 -16.56 6.21 6.56
N ASP A 147 -16.13 6.14 5.31
CA ASP A 147 -15.26 5.05 4.88
C ASP A 147 -13.89 5.15 5.56
N ALA A 148 -13.25 3.99 5.71
CA ALA A 148 -11.88 3.91 6.13
C ALA A 148 -10.93 4.68 5.19
N ASN A 149 -9.84 5.13 5.79
CA ASN A 149 -8.74 5.82 5.13
C ASN A 149 -7.39 5.32 5.63
N SER A 150 -6.29 5.86 5.11
CA SER A 150 -4.92 5.49 5.48
C SER A 150 -4.55 5.70 6.95
N SER A 151 -5.47 6.20 7.80
CA SER A 151 -5.31 6.23 9.26
C SER A 151 -6.28 5.33 10.02
N THR A 152 -6.90 4.36 9.33
CA THR A 152 -7.83 3.40 9.93
C THR A 152 -7.09 2.20 10.50
N PHE A 153 -6.37 2.44 11.60
CA PHE A 153 -5.49 1.50 12.25
C PHE A 153 -6.18 0.71 13.38
N TYR A 154 -5.58 -0.42 13.77
CA TYR A 154 -5.92 -1.25 14.94
C TYR A 154 -7.27 -1.96 14.92
N SER A 155 -8.09 -1.80 13.90
CA SER A 155 -9.44 -2.35 13.94
C SER A 155 -9.44 -3.83 13.60
N ALA A 156 -10.00 -4.68 14.45
CA ALA A 156 -9.96 -6.12 14.23
C ALA A 156 -11.27 -6.80 14.61
N MET A 157 -11.49 -7.97 14.02
CA MET A 157 -12.49 -8.91 14.53
C MET A 157 -11.86 -10.30 14.57
N SER A 158 -12.13 -11.06 15.63
CA SER A 158 -11.56 -12.40 15.78
C SER A 158 -12.55 -13.35 16.41
N ASN A 159 -12.52 -14.61 15.99
CA ASN A 159 -13.26 -15.70 16.60
C ASN A 159 -14.80 -15.52 16.53
N VAL A 160 -15.30 -14.95 15.43
CA VAL A 160 -16.72 -14.73 15.15
C VAL A 160 -17.08 -15.38 13.81
N ASP A 161 -18.04 -16.29 13.83
CA ASP A 161 -18.53 -16.98 12.63
C ASP A 161 -19.67 -16.18 11.97
N PHE A 162 -19.87 -16.40 10.67
CA PHE A 162 -20.90 -15.71 9.89
C PHE A 162 -21.81 -16.69 9.15
N GLU A 163 -23.11 -16.40 9.16
CA GLU A 163 -24.11 -17.15 8.37
C GLU A 163 -25.03 -16.21 7.58
N ILE A 164 -25.12 -16.44 6.27
CA ILE A 164 -26.02 -15.70 5.38
C ILE A 164 -27.17 -16.63 4.95
N GLY A 165 -28.37 -16.35 5.45
CA GLY A 165 -29.58 -17.06 5.04
C GLY A 165 -29.97 -16.82 3.58
N ASP A 166 -30.79 -17.72 3.03
CA ASP A 166 -31.25 -17.65 1.63
C ASP A 166 -32.01 -16.35 1.31
N GLY A 167 -31.93 -15.89 0.06
CA GLY A 167 -32.59 -14.66 -0.38
C GLY A 167 -31.86 -13.37 -0.03
N ASN A 168 -30.58 -13.46 0.36
CA ASN A 168 -29.68 -12.35 0.60
C ASN A 168 -28.49 -12.32 -0.39
N PRO A 169 -28.71 -12.35 -1.72
CA PRO A 169 -27.64 -12.53 -2.71
C PRO A 169 -26.65 -11.35 -2.78
N ALA A 170 -27.01 -10.17 -2.26
CA ALA A 170 -26.12 -9.00 -2.18
C ALA A 170 -25.23 -9.00 -0.93
N ALA A 171 -25.48 -9.92 0.01
CA ALA A 171 -24.82 -9.90 1.31
C ALA A 171 -23.33 -10.24 1.19
N ALA A 172 -22.51 -9.36 1.76
CA ALA A 172 -21.14 -9.66 2.15
C ALA A 172 -21.01 -9.62 3.67
N ALA A 173 -20.29 -10.56 4.27
CA ALA A 173 -20.26 -10.67 5.73
C ALA A 173 -19.46 -9.53 6.37
N VAL A 174 -18.24 -9.28 5.89
CA VAL A 174 -17.39 -8.22 6.45
C VAL A 174 -16.84 -7.34 5.35
N ARG A 175 -16.96 -6.02 5.52
CA ARG A 175 -16.19 -5.04 4.76
C ARG A 175 -14.99 -4.54 5.56
N LEU A 176 -13.80 -5.04 5.21
CA LEU A 176 -12.54 -4.82 5.94
C LEU A 176 -11.58 -3.89 5.18
N ARG A 177 -12.09 -2.88 4.49
CA ARG A 177 -11.23 -1.86 3.88
C ARG A 177 -10.58 -1.06 5.01
N THR A 178 -9.33 -1.35 5.40
CA THR A 178 -8.66 -0.74 6.57
C THR A 178 -7.17 -0.51 6.30
N ALA A 179 -6.41 -0.04 7.29
CA ALA A 179 -4.95 0.19 7.25
C ALA A 179 -4.23 -0.73 8.28
N GLN A 180 -2.95 -0.48 8.60
CA GLN A 180 -2.10 -1.38 9.41
C GLN A 180 -2.73 -1.81 10.76
N HIS A 181 -2.31 -2.99 11.25
CA HIS A 181 -2.80 -3.62 12.50
C HIS A 181 -4.29 -3.91 12.51
N SER A 182 -4.86 -4.15 11.34
CA SER A 182 -6.27 -4.48 11.18
C SER A 182 -6.40 -5.87 10.59
N TYR A 183 -7.21 -6.73 11.24
CA TYR A 183 -7.30 -8.13 10.83
C TYR A 183 -8.64 -8.81 11.09
N LEU A 184 -8.83 -9.91 10.37
CA LEU A 184 -9.80 -10.95 10.69
C LEU A 184 -9.07 -12.25 11.05
N SER A 185 -9.52 -12.92 12.11
CA SER A 185 -8.95 -14.24 12.45
C SER A 185 -9.92 -15.23 13.08
N HIS A 186 -9.63 -16.53 12.90
CA HIS A 186 -10.37 -17.65 13.49
C HIS A 186 -11.86 -17.66 13.13
N MET A 187 -12.22 -17.52 11.86
CA MET A 187 -13.62 -17.38 11.43
C MET A 187 -14.03 -18.39 10.37
N ASP A 188 -15.26 -18.86 10.48
CA ASP A 188 -15.96 -19.58 9.42
C ASP A 188 -17.05 -18.68 8.82
N PHE A 189 -17.01 -18.51 7.51
CA PHE A 189 -17.99 -17.79 6.70
C PHE A 189 -18.87 -18.78 5.94
N HIS A 190 -20.10 -18.98 6.41
CA HIS A 190 -21.14 -19.73 5.71
C HIS A 190 -21.95 -18.78 4.83
N ILE A 191 -21.46 -18.57 3.61
CA ILE A 191 -21.92 -17.49 2.73
C ILE A 191 -23.20 -17.91 1.99
N GLY A 192 -23.40 -19.21 1.74
CA GLY A 192 -24.61 -19.71 1.10
C GLY A 192 -24.89 -19.02 -0.24
N SER A 193 -26.08 -18.44 -0.38
CA SER A 193 -26.49 -17.66 -1.58
C SER A 193 -25.83 -16.28 -1.70
N GLY A 194 -25.14 -15.79 -0.67
CA GLY A 194 -24.56 -14.45 -0.60
C GLY A 194 -23.46 -14.16 -1.62
N LEU A 195 -23.03 -12.90 -1.65
CA LEU A 195 -22.02 -12.38 -2.56
C LEU A 195 -20.61 -12.82 -2.13
N ALA A 196 -20.21 -12.49 -0.90
CA ALA A 196 -18.85 -12.73 -0.42
C ALA A 196 -18.78 -12.98 1.09
N GLY A 197 -17.71 -13.63 1.55
CA GLY A 197 -17.34 -13.61 2.96
C GLY A 197 -16.75 -12.25 3.33
N VAL A 198 -15.72 -11.84 2.61
CA VAL A 198 -15.09 -10.52 2.79
C VAL A 198 -15.23 -9.70 1.51
N TYR A 199 -15.73 -8.47 1.66
CA TYR A 199 -15.77 -7.46 0.60
C TYR A 199 -14.78 -6.35 0.92
N MET A 200 -13.77 -6.15 0.07
CA MET A 200 -12.62 -5.27 0.36
C MET A 200 -11.79 -5.73 1.57
N VAL A 201 -10.46 -5.63 1.43
CA VAL A 201 -9.51 -6.16 2.41
C VAL A 201 -8.58 -5.08 2.96
N GLY A 202 -7.84 -5.45 4.00
CA GLY A 202 -6.84 -4.65 4.71
C GLY A 202 -6.75 -5.13 6.16
N ASN A 203 -5.61 -5.22 6.82
CA ASN A 203 -4.24 -5.27 6.31
C ASN A 203 -3.75 -6.73 6.26
N GLU A 204 -4.15 -7.55 7.23
CA GLU A 204 -3.85 -8.98 7.28
C GLU A 204 -5.04 -9.83 7.71
N SER A 205 -5.00 -11.15 7.51
CA SER A 205 -5.95 -12.09 8.12
C SER A 205 -5.39 -13.51 8.19
N PHE A 206 -5.89 -14.31 9.12
CA PHE A 206 -5.44 -15.70 9.28
C PHE A 206 -6.49 -16.65 9.83
N ASP A 207 -6.39 -17.95 9.51
CA ASP A 207 -7.34 -18.99 9.94
C ASP A 207 -8.79 -18.63 9.57
N LEU A 208 -9.00 -18.35 8.28
CA LEU A 208 -10.32 -18.04 7.71
C LEU A 208 -10.82 -19.18 6.83
N LYS A 209 -12.10 -19.56 6.98
CA LYS A 209 -12.72 -20.62 6.19
C LYS A 209 -13.98 -20.12 5.49
N PHE A 210 -14.04 -20.26 4.18
CA PHE A 210 -15.11 -19.74 3.33
C PHE A 210 -15.90 -20.88 2.67
N TYR A 211 -17.18 -21.00 2.99
CA TYR A 211 -18.06 -22.03 2.47
C TYR A 211 -19.19 -21.44 1.62
N GLY A 212 -19.26 -21.86 0.36
CA GLY A 212 -20.25 -21.36 -0.59
C GLY A 212 -20.02 -19.89 -0.96
N GLY A 213 -21.08 -19.19 -1.36
CA GLY A 213 -21.01 -17.81 -1.85
C GLY A 213 -20.67 -17.69 -3.33
N ARG A 214 -20.84 -16.48 -3.88
CA ARG A 214 -20.35 -16.18 -5.23
C ARG A 214 -18.83 -16.14 -5.24
N TYR A 215 -18.26 -15.47 -4.25
CA TYR A 215 -16.84 -15.39 -3.94
C TYR A 215 -16.60 -15.67 -2.45
N GLY A 216 -15.38 -16.06 -2.08
CA GLY A 216 -14.94 -16.02 -0.69
C GLY A 216 -14.49 -14.61 -0.34
N ILE A 217 -13.61 -14.05 -1.17
CA ILE A 217 -13.15 -12.67 -1.12
C ILE A 217 -13.44 -11.97 -2.47
N LEU A 218 -14.07 -10.81 -2.41
CA LEU A 218 -14.21 -9.88 -3.54
C LEU A 218 -13.59 -8.55 -3.09
N THR A 219 -12.52 -8.10 -3.74
CA THR A 219 -11.77 -6.95 -3.24
C THR A 219 -11.21 -6.06 -4.33
N GLU A 220 -11.00 -4.81 -3.96
CA GLU A 220 -10.08 -3.88 -4.62
C GLU A 220 -8.94 -3.47 -3.66
N LYS A 221 -8.20 -2.41 -4.00
CA LYS A 221 -7.13 -1.83 -3.17
C LYS A 221 -7.55 -1.69 -1.71
N THR A 222 -6.61 -1.97 -0.80
CA THR A 222 -6.76 -1.67 0.63
C THR A 222 -6.96 -0.15 0.83
N SER A 223 -7.39 0.29 2.02
CA SER A 223 -7.62 1.74 2.24
C SER A 223 -6.42 2.65 1.91
N PRO A 224 -5.17 2.23 2.16
CA PRO A 224 -3.96 2.97 1.80
C PRO A 224 -3.27 2.48 0.51
N ALA A 225 -3.83 1.46 -0.17
CA ALA A 225 -3.23 0.76 -1.30
C ALA A 225 -1.90 0.02 -0.99
N TRP A 226 -1.64 -0.30 0.28
CA TRP A 226 -0.63 -1.30 0.67
C TRP A 226 -1.15 -2.72 0.43
N GLN A 227 -0.25 -3.69 0.54
CA GLN A 227 -0.54 -5.11 0.33
C GLN A 227 -1.56 -5.66 1.33
N TYR A 228 -2.07 -6.86 1.05
CA TYR A 228 -2.88 -7.61 2.00
C TYR A 228 -2.40 -9.06 2.09
N THR A 229 -2.10 -9.51 3.30
CA THR A 229 -1.66 -10.89 3.56
C THR A 229 -2.76 -11.76 4.17
N LEU A 230 -3.02 -12.91 3.54
CA LEU A 230 -3.92 -13.96 4.03
C LEU A 230 -3.15 -15.26 4.31
N MET A 231 -3.18 -15.70 5.55
CA MET A 231 -2.52 -16.93 6.01
C MET A 231 -3.53 -18.00 6.42
N ASP A 232 -3.18 -19.27 6.23
CA ASP A 232 -3.92 -20.42 6.80
C ASP A 232 -5.42 -20.44 6.41
N ALA A 233 -5.74 -20.07 5.17
CA ALA A 233 -7.13 -19.93 4.72
C ALA A 233 -7.64 -21.13 3.92
N THR A 234 -8.94 -21.40 3.99
CA THR A 234 -9.62 -22.43 3.19
C THR A 234 -10.82 -21.85 2.44
N PHE A 235 -10.90 -22.13 1.14
CA PHE A 235 -12.01 -21.76 0.27
C PHE A 235 -12.66 -23.02 -0.29
N GLU A 236 -13.97 -23.15 -0.13
CA GLU A 236 -14.71 -24.33 -0.53
C GLU A 236 -16.07 -23.97 -1.15
N GLY A 237 -16.26 -24.35 -2.42
CA GLY A 237 -17.58 -24.33 -3.05
C GLY A 237 -18.04 -22.97 -3.59
N GLN A 238 -17.15 -22.00 -3.81
CA GLN A 238 -17.52 -20.72 -4.42
C GLN A 238 -18.03 -20.91 -5.84
N ARG A 239 -19.13 -20.23 -6.19
CA ARG A 239 -19.84 -20.39 -7.47
C ARG A 239 -19.08 -19.82 -8.67
N GLU A 240 -18.24 -18.81 -8.49
CA GLU A 240 -17.47 -18.19 -9.59
C GLU A 240 -15.97 -18.32 -9.39
N ALA A 241 -15.44 -17.73 -8.32
CA ALA A 241 -14.03 -17.82 -7.95
C ALA A 241 -13.87 -17.84 -6.43
N ALA A 242 -12.80 -18.46 -5.91
CA ALA A 242 -12.50 -18.34 -4.48
C ALA A 242 -12.16 -16.89 -4.10
N ILE A 243 -11.31 -16.24 -4.91
CA ILE A 243 -10.92 -14.84 -4.72
C ILE A 243 -11.04 -14.10 -6.07
N ARG A 244 -11.70 -12.93 -6.07
CA ARG A 244 -11.66 -11.97 -7.16
C ARG A 244 -10.98 -10.68 -6.68
N GLY A 245 -9.81 -10.38 -7.20
CA GLY A 245 -8.96 -9.25 -6.82
C GLY A 245 -8.92 -8.14 -7.87
N HIS A 246 -8.57 -6.94 -7.40
CA HIS A 246 -8.34 -5.73 -8.18
C HIS A 246 -7.29 -4.92 -7.42
N GLU A 247 -6.02 -5.04 -7.79
CA GLU A 247 -4.91 -4.30 -7.16
C GLU A 247 -4.87 -4.42 -5.62
N ALA A 248 -5.13 -5.62 -5.09
CA ALA A 248 -5.14 -5.83 -3.64
C ALA A 248 -3.72 -6.01 -3.05
N GLY A 249 -2.70 -6.22 -3.91
CA GLY A 249 -1.37 -6.61 -3.45
C GLY A 249 -1.42 -7.93 -2.69
N LEU A 250 -2.18 -8.90 -3.21
CA LEU A 250 -2.56 -10.10 -2.47
C LEU A 250 -1.38 -11.04 -2.22
N THR A 251 -1.11 -11.32 -0.95
CA THR A 251 -0.13 -12.32 -0.50
C THR A 251 -0.85 -13.48 0.18
N LEU A 252 -0.69 -14.71 -0.33
CA LEU A 252 -1.31 -15.92 0.22
C LEU A 252 -0.23 -16.84 0.80
N ILE A 253 -0.40 -17.30 2.04
CA ILE A 253 0.47 -18.34 2.63
C ILE A 253 -0.37 -19.48 3.19
N ASN A 254 -0.04 -20.72 2.82
CA ASN A 254 -0.72 -21.94 3.30
C ASN A 254 -2.24 -21.92 3.06
N THR A 255 -2.65 -21.55 1.85
CA THR A 255 -4.05 -21.41 1.45
C THR A 255 -4.54 -22.62 0.66
N THR A 256 -5.70 -23.17 1.02
CA THR A 256 -6.37 -24.24 0.27
C THR A 256 -7.60 -23.71 -0.44
N ILE A 257 -7.71 -23.97 -1.75
CA ILE A 257 -8.85 -23.61 -2.58
C ILE A 257 -9.39 -24.86 -3.26
N ARG A 258 -10.68 -25.15 -3.08
CA ARG A 258 -11.28 -26.34 -3.66
C ARG A 258 -12.72 -26.22 -4.11
N ASN A 259 -13.08 -27.08 -5.05
CA ASN A 259 -14.45 -27.26 -5.55
C ASN A 259 -15.06 -25.95 -6.08
N THR A 260 -14.29 -25.20 -6.88
CA THR A 260 -14.72 -23.90 -7.44
C THR A 260 -14.31 -23.80 -8.92
N PRO A 261 -14.97 -22.99 -9.76
CA PRO A 261 -14.54 -22.85 -11.15
C PRO A 261 -13.16 -22.20 -11.29
N VAL A 262 -12.89 -21.13 -10.54
CA VAL A 262 -11.62 -20.40 -10.61
C VAL A 262 -11.04 -20.27 -9.21
N GLY A 263 -9.73 -20.47 -9.06
CA GLY A 263 -9.07 -20.21 -7.79
C GLY A 263 -9.02 -18.71 -7.52
N ILE A 264 -8.14 -18.02 -8.23
CA ILE A 264 -7.91 -16.58 -8.08
C ILE A 264 -8.16 -15.90 -9.42
N GLU A 265 -8.97 -14.84 -9.41
CA GLU A 265 -9.27 -14.04 -10.59
C GLU A 265 -8.76 -12.61 -10.41
N ILE A 266 -7.84 -12.18 -11.28
CA ILE A 266 -7.51 -10.75 -11.44
C ILE A 266 -8.55 -10.12 -12.36
N SER A 267 -9.19 -9.05 -11.88
CA SER A 267 -10.27 -8.36 -12.59
C SER A 267 -9.86 -7.87 -13.98
N ARG A 268 -10.83 -7.77 -14.90
CA ARG A 268 -10.57 -7.39 -16.30
C ARG A 268 -9.94 -6.00 -16.35
N GLY A 269 -8.91 -5.81 -17.17
CA GLY A 269 -8.26 -4.50 -17.34
C GLY A 269 -7.40 -4.06 -16.17
N TYR A 270 -7.19 -4.91 -15.16
CA TYR A 270 -6.37 -4.64 -13.99
C TYR A 270 -5.20 -5.61 -13.87
N GLY A 271 -4.09 -5.10 -13.34
CA GLY A 271 -3.00 -5.89 -12.80
C GLY A 271 -3.20 -6.16 -11.31
N ASP A 272 -2.28 -6.92 -10.73
CA ASP A 272 -2.16 -7.11 -9.28
C ASP A 272 -0.72 -7.53 -8.95
N TRP A 273 -0.29 -7.29 -7.72
CA TRP A 273 0.93 -7.85 -7.14
C TRP A 273 0.56 -9.11 -6.35
N LEU A 274 0.26 -10.19 -7.08
CA LEU A 274 -0.20 -11.44 -6.50
C LEU A 274 0.99 -12.35 -6.18
N TRP A 275 1.15 -12.74 -4.92
CA TRP A 275 2.11 -13.75 -4.48
C TRP A 275 1.42 -14.88 -3.72
N GLY A 276 1.65 -16.13 -4.13
CA GLY A 276 1.12 -17.31 -3.44
C GLY A 276 2.22 -18.27 -3.01
N LYS A 277 2.40 -18.46 -1.70
CA LYS A 277 3.30 -19.49 -1.15
C LYS A 277 2.51 -20.63 -0.53
N ASP A 278 2.86 -21.86 -0.90
CA ASP A 278 2.23 -23.08 -0.37
C ASP A 278 0.72 -23.16 -0.64
N VAL A 279 0.29 -22.72 -1.83
CA VAL A 279 -1.12 -22.71 -2.22
C VAL A 279 -1.53 -24.08 -2.77
N ARG A 280 -2.64 -24.61 -2.26
CA ARG A 280 -3.21 -25.89 -2.68
C ARG A 280 -4.51 -25.68 -3.45
N PHE A 281 -4.60 -26.26 -4.63
CA PHE A 281 -5.80 -26.25 -5.47
C PHE A 281 -6.38 -27.67 -5.64
N GLU A 282 -7.67 -27.88 -5.40
CA GLU A 282 -8.32 -29.17 -5.61
C GLU A 282 -9.66 -29.04 -6.34
N ASN A 283 -9.84 -29.77 -7.44
CA ASN A 283 -11.07 -29.75 -8.24
C ASN A 283 -11.45 -28.32 -8.69
N VAL A 284 -10.45 -27.54 -9.11
CA VAL A 284 -10.67 -26.22 -9.70
C VAL A 284 -10.92 -26.39 -11.19
N SER A 285 -12.16 -26.19 -11.63
CA SER A 285 -12.61 -26.74 -12.92
C SER A 285 -12.22 -25.93 -14.15
N LYS A 286 -11.89 -24.64 -14.01
CA LYS A 286 -11.46 -23.77 -15.13
C LYS A 286 -9.98 -23.41 -15.07
N ALA A 287 -9.54 -22.71 -14.03
CA ALA A 287 -8.15 -22.27 -13.88
C ALA A 287 -7.77 -22.01 -12.41
N ALA A 288 -6.54 -22.33 -12.01
CA ALA A 288 -6.04 -21.96 -10.68
C ALA A 288 -5.94 -20.44 -10.52
N VAL A 289 -5.42 -19.75 -11.56
CA VAL A 289 -5.35 -18.29 -11.63
C VAL A 289 -5.75 -17.77 -13.01
N ILE A 290 -6.52 -16.68 -13.05
CA ILE A 290 -6.76 -15.87 -14.25
C ILE A 290 -6.01 -14.56 -14.11
N ILE A 291 -5.11 -14.29 -15.07
CA ILE A 291 -4.27 -13.10 -15.15
C ILE A 291 -4.86 -12.16 -16.20
N SER A 292 -4.94 -10.87 -15.88
CA SER A 292 -5.44 -9.80 -16.76
C SER A 292 -4.40 -8.69 -16.87
N ASN A 293 -4.59 -7.77 -17.83
CA ASN A 293 -3.69 -6.64 -18.09
C ASN A 293 -2.25 -7.11 -18.38
N GLU A 294 -2.14 -8.01 -19.35
CA GLU A 294 -0.87 -8.55 -19.81
C GLU A 294 0.08 -7.44 -20.29
N ASP A 295 1.38 -7.68 -20.13
CA ASP A 295 2.46 -6.80 -20.57
C ASP A 295 2.37 -5.38 -19.96
N ASN A 296 1.83 -5.29 -18.75
CA ASN A 296 1.84 -4.11 -17.91
C ASN A 296 2.71 -4.37 -16.67
N VAL A 297 3.52 -3.37 -16.26
CA VAL A 297 4.45 -3.53 -15.14
C VAL A 297 3.75 -3.76 -13.80
N TYR A 298 2.49 -3.33 -13.66
CA TYR A 298 1.67 -3.55 -12.46
C TYR A 298 1.02 -4.94 -12.40
N THR A 299 1.22 -5.76 -13.43
CA THR A 299 0.79 -7.17 -13.42
C THR A 299 1.99 -8.05 -13.05
N GLN A 300 2.08 -8.37 -11.76
CA GLN A 300 3.18 -9.13 -11.17
C GLN A 300 2.62 -10.32 -10.40
N VAL A 301 2.69 -11.51 -10.99
CA VAL A 301 2.02 -12.71 -10.46
C VAL A 301 3.04 -13.79 -10.20
N GLY A 302 3.10 -14.30 -8.97
CA GLY A 302 4.05 -15.34 -8.59
C GLY A 302 3.47 -16.41 -7.65
N PHE A 303 4.00 -17.63 -7.78
CA PHE A 303 3.75 -18.72 -6.84
C PHE A 303 5.05 -19.46 -6.49
N ASP A 304 5.23 -19.73 -5.20
CA ASP A 304 6.26 -20.61 -4.65
C ASP A 304 5.59 -21.83 -4.02
N ASN A 305 5.87 -23.00 -4.60
CA ASN A 305 5.29 -24.27 -4.17
C ASN A 305 3.75 -24.32 -4.18
N ALA A 306 3.12 -24.16 -5.34
CA ALA A 306 1.71 -24.51 -5.50
C ALA A 306 1.53 -26.00 -5.78
N VAL A 307 0.50 -26.64 -5.21
CA VAL A 307 0.14 -28.04 -5.48
C VAL A 307 -1.30 -28.13 -5.95
N ALA A 308 -1.56 -29.00 -6.91
CA ALA A 308 -2.85 -29.04 -7.58
C ALA A 308 -3.32 -30.47 -7.83
N LYS A 309 -4.63 -30.71 -7.65
CA LYS A 309 -5.32 -31.95 -8.00
C LYS A 309 -6.57 -31.62 -8.82
N ASN A 310 -6.73 -32.27 -9.97
CA ASN A 310 -7.84 -32.06 -10.90
C ASN A 310 -8.02 -30.58 -11.29
N VAL A 311 -6.92 -29.94 -11.67
CA VAL A 311 -6.88 -28.56 -12.15
C VAL A 311 -6.31 -28.55 -13.56
N PRO A 312 -7.13 -28.41 -14.61
CA PRO A 312 -6.68 -28.60 -15.99
C PRO A 312 -5.77 -27.46 -16.49
N VAL A 313 -5.99 -26.24 -15.99
CA VAL A 313 -5.20 -25.06 -16.33
C VAL A 313 -4.68 -24.46 -15.03
N PHE A 314 -3.36 -24.31 -14.93
CA PHE A 314 -2.77 -23.60 -13.80
C PHE A 314 -3.00 -22.10 -13.96
N ALA A 315 -2.46 -21.49 -15.02
CA ALA A 315 -2.63 -20.06 -15.30
C ALA A 315 -3.33 -19.83 -16.64
N ARG A 316 -4.29 -18.92 -16.67
CA ARG A 316 -4.95 -18.44 -17.89
C ARG A 316 -4.75 -16.94 -18.04
N PHE A 317 -4.23 -16.55 -19.19
CA PHE A 317 -4.02 -15.16 -19.58
C PHE A 317 -5.26 -14.67 -20.33
N ARG A 318 -5.93 -13.66 -19.78
CA ARG A 318 -7.26 -13.21 -20.24
C ARG A 318 -7.21 -12.54 -21.60
N ASP A 319 -6.20 -11.72 -21.85
CA ASP A 319 -6.16 -10.81 -22.98
C ASP A 319 -5.63 -11.52 -24.22
N SER A 320 -4.59 -12.36 -24.08
CA SER A 320 -4.02 -13.17 -25.15
C SER A 320 -4.68 -14.53 -25.32
N GLY A 321 -5.42 -15.01 -24.31
CA GLY A 321 -6.00 -16.36 -24.29
C GLY A 321 -4.99 -17.48 -24.04
N LYS A 322 -3.71 -17.16 -23.82
CA LYS A 322 -2.65 -18.15 -23.52
C LYS A 322 -2.96 -18.89 -22.22
N THR A 323 -2.47 -20.12 -22.12
CA THR A 323 -2.61 -20.94 -20.91
C THR A 323 -1.30 -21.62 -20.54
N VAL A 324 -1.12 -21.82 -19.23
CA VAL A 324 -0.17 -22.79 -18.67
C VAL A 324 -0.98 -24.00 -18.21
N PRO A 325 -0.88 -25.16 -18.89
CA PRO A 325 -1.65 -26.34 -18.52
C PRO A 325 -1.17 -26.94 -17.20
N GLY A 326 -2.02 -27.73 -16.55
CA GLY A 326 -1.61 -28.57 -15.42
C GLY A 326 -0.69 -29.72 -15.87
N TYR A 327 0.15 -30.21 -14.96
CA TYR A 327 1.14 -31.27 -15.26
C TYR A 327 0.59 -32.68 -14.95
N GLY A 328 -0.71 -32.90 -15.18
CA GLY A 328 -1.41 -34.16 -14.90
C GLY A 328 -2.52 -34.04 -13.86
N PRO A 329 -3.11 -35.16 -13.41
CA PRO A 329 -4.22 -35.15 -12.44
C PRO A 329 -3.81 -34.65 -11.04
N VAL A 330 -2.54 -34.84 -10.67
CA VAL A 330 -1.94 -34.33 -9.44
C VAL A 330 -0.56 -33.79 -9.83
N TYR A 331 -0.25 -32.56 -9.46
CA TYR A 331 1.03 -31.93 -9.82
C TYR A 331 1.47 -30.85 -8.82
N GLN A 332 2.72 -30.46 -8.96
CA GLN A 332 3.32 -29.32 -8.26
C GLN A 332 3.77 -28.29 -9.28
N VAL A 333 3.56 -27.02 -8.98
CA VAL A 333 4.23 -25.88 -9.61
C VAL A 333 5.16 -25.30 -8.54
N SER A 334 6.41 -25.75 -8.59
CA SER A 334 7.45 -25.33 -7.62
C SER A 334 7.81 -23.85 -7.74
N GLU A 335 7.68 -23.28 -8.95
CA GLU A 335 7.91 -21.87 -9.21
C GLU A 335 7.01 -21.43 -10.37
N PHE A 336 6.34 -20.30 -10.22
CA PHE A 336 5.66 -19.59 -11.31
C PHE A 336 5.89 -18.09 -11.11
N ASN A 337 6.22 -17.37 -12.18
CA ASN A 337 6.28 -15.90 -12.18
C ASN A 337 5.83 -15.38 -13.54
N TYR A 338 5.04 -14.32 -13.55
CA TYR A 338 4.67 -13.55 -14.73
C TYR A 338 4.78 -12.06 -14.44
N GLY A 339 5.25 -11.30 -15.43
CA GLY A 339 5.40 -9.84 -15.36
C GLY A 339 6.75 -9.41 -15.93
N LEU A 340 7.21 -8.21 -15.54
CA LEU A 340 8.51 -7.70 -15.98
C LEU A 340 9.66 -8.44 -15.26
N MET A 341 10.53 -9.09 -16.04
CA MET A 341 11.65 -9.89 -15.54
C MET A 341 12.98 -9.19 -15.82
N LEU A 342 13.82 -9.05 -14.80
CA LEU A 342 15.18 -8.57 -14.95
C LEU A 342 16.14 -9.76 -15.04
N PRO A 343 16.89 -9.91 -16.17
CA PRO A 343 17.94 -10.92 -16.28
C PRO A 343 19.05 -10.80 -15.23
N GLY A 344 19.24 -9.60 -14.66
CA GLY A 344 20.22 -9.33 -13.62
C GLY A 344 20.29 -7.84 -13.28
N LEU A 345 21.21 -7.48 -12.40
CA LEU A 345 21.51 -6.10 -12.06
C LEU A 345 21.95 -5.30 -13.31
N GLY A 346 21.57 -4.02 -13.39
CA GLY A 346 21.90 -3.15 -14.53
C GLY A 346 21.16 -3.45 -15.83
N SER A 347 20.27 -4.46 -15.85
CA SER A 347 19.52 -4.83 -17.05
C SER A 347 18.17 -4.12 -17.16
N VAL A 348 17.68 -3.95 -18.39
CA VAL A 348 16.30 -3.51 -18.65
C VAL A 348 15.38 -4.74 -18.63
N GLY A 349 14.23 -4.59 -18.00
CA GLY A 349 13.27 -5.66 -17.84
C GLY A 349 12.62 -6.10 -19.16
N LYS A 350 12.22 -7.35 -19.22
CA LYS A 350 11.41 -7.91 -20.33
C LYS A 350 10.23 -8.68 -19.75
N PHE A 351 9.05 -8.50 -20.33
CA PHE A 351 7.88 -9.29 -19.94
C PHE A 351 8.08 -10.76 -20.31
N GLY A 352 7.71 -11.65 -19.40
CA GLY A 352 7.85 -13.08 -19.61
C GLY A 352 7.09 -13.91 -18.59
N THR A 353 7.17 -15.22 -18.77
CA THR A 353 6.65 -16.23 -17.84
C THR A 353 7.78 -17.21 -17.49
N ASN A 354 8.04 -17.40 -16.21
CA ASN A 354 8.95 -18.41 -15.68
C ASN A 354 8.10 -19.45 -14.96
N VAL A 355 8.20 -20.73 -15.32
CA VAL A 355 7.41 -21.79 -14.70
C VAL A 355 8.20 -23.08 -14.59
N LYS A 356 8.13 -23.69 -13.41
CA LYS A 356 8.70 -25.02 -13.09
C LYS A 356 7.63 -25.87 -12.43
N GLY A 357 7.14 -26.88 -13.14
CA GLY A 357 6.16 -27.81 -12.62
C GLY A 357 6.44 -29.26 -13.01
N ALA A 358 5.88 -30.18 -12.22
CA ALA A 358 6.05 -31.62 -12.40
C ALA A 358 4.82 -32.38 -11.89
N ALA A 359 4.53 -33.51 -12.52
CA ALA A 359 3.51 -34.45 -12.05
C ALA A 359 3.89 -35.03 -10.68
N LEU A 360 2.88 -35.26 -9.84
CA LEU A 360 3.03 -35.95 -8.55
C LEU A 360 2.24 -37.26 -8.56
N LYS A 361 2.70 -38.24 -7.76
CA LYS A 361 1.98 -39.52 -7.59
C LYS A 361 0.70 -39.35 -6.74
N ALA A 362 0.77 -38.48 -5.74
CA ALA A 362 -0.31 -38.18 -4.81
C ALA A 362 -0.13 -36.77 -4.25
N MET A 363 -1.20 -36.18 -3.71
CA MET A 363 -1.11 -34.90 -3.03
C MET A 363 -0.23 -35.04 -1.79
N PRO A 364 0.68 -34.07 -1.52
CA PRO A 364 1.42 -34.04 -0.28
C PRO A 364 0.47 -33.80 0.90
N ALA A 365 0.92 -34.11 2.12
CA ALA A 365 0.18 -33.79 3.35
C ALA A 365 -0.06 -32.27 3.47
N GLN A 366 -1.09 -31.88 4.21
CA GLN A 366 -1.30 -30.46 4.53
C GLN A 366 -0.15 -29.96 5.40
N ARG A 367 0.32 -28.75 5.11
CA ARG A 367 1.34 -28.10 5.94
C ARG A 367 0.73 -27.67 7.27
N ALA A 368 1.59 -27.60 8.29
CA ALA A 368 1.19 -27.01 9.56
C ALA A 368 0.82 -25.53 9.36
N PRO A 369 -0.10 -24.98 10.17
CA PRO A 369 -0.41 -23.55 10.15
C PRO A 369 0.84 -22.68 10.28
N VAL A 370 0.83 -21.54 9.59
CA VAL A 370 1.84 -20.49 9.70
C VAL A 370 1.76 -19.87 11.10
N MET A 371 0.54 -19.55 11.53
CA MET A 371 0.28 -18.99 12.85
C MET A 371 0.30 -20.09 13.90
N ARG A 372 1.16 -19.92 14.91
CA ARG A 372 1.14 -20.80 16.08
C ARG A 372 -0.10 -20.47 16.90
N ALA A 373 -0.88 -21.50 17.22
CA ALA A 373 -2.03 -21.35 18.09
C ALA A 373 -1.60 -20.85 19.47
N LEU A 374 -2.30 -19.84 20.00
CA LEU A 374 -2.15 -19.45 21.39
C LEU A 374 -2.64 -20.58 22.32
N PRO A 375 -2.03 -20.77 23.49
CA PRO A 375 -2.57 -21.65 24.53
C PRO A 375 -3.98 -21.23 24.94
N SER A 376 -4.77 -22.16 25.46
CA SER A 376 -6.16 -21.91 25.88
C SER A 376 -6.23 -20.71 26.82
N THR A 377 -7.24 -19.84 26.66
CA THR A 377 -7.45 -18.70 27.57
C THR A 377 -7.68 -19.09 29.04
N ARG A 378 -7.90 -20.39 29.32
CA ARG A 378 -7.93 -20.94 30.69
C ARG A 378 -6.57 -20.94 31.38
N GLU A 379 -5.49 -20.95 30.61
CA GLU A 379 -4.11 -20.94 31.13
C GLU A 379 -3.59 -19.52 31.35
N TRP A 380 -4.31 -18.51 30.87
CA TRP A 380 -3.84 -17.13 30.87
C TRP A 380 -3.87 -16.55 32.27
N ALA A 381 -2.71 -16.08 32.74
CA ALA A 381 -2.60 -15.40 34.01
C ALA A 381 -2.44 -13.89 33.80
N SER A 382 -3.44 -13.12 34.21
CA SER A 382 -3.41 -11.65 34.17
C SER A 382 -2.26 -11.11 35.04
N VAL A 383 -1.46 -10.19 34.51
CA VAL A 383 -0.39 -9.50 35.27
C VAL A 383 -0.93 -8.76 36.50
N ARG A 384 -2.22 -8.38 36.51
CA ARG A 384 -2.86 -7.74 37.67
C ARG A 384 -2.87 -8.65 38.90
N ALA A 385 -2.99 -9.96 38.71
CA ALA A 385 -2.92 -10.93 39.80
C ALA A 385 -1.52 -10.99 40.47
N PHE A 386 -0.51 -10.40 39.84
CA PHE A 386 0.86 -10.29 40.36
C PHE A 386 1.21 -8.89 40.84
N GLY A 387 0.25 -7.95 40.84
CA GLY A 387 0.39 -6.60 41.38
C GLY A 387 0.56 -5.49 40.34
N ALA A 388 0.48 -5.80 39.03
CA ALA A 388 0.61 -4.78 38.00
C ALA A 388 -0.64 -3.88 37.94
N VAL A 389 -0.43 -2.57 37.80
CA VAL A 389 -1.50 -1.57 37.82
C VAL A 389 -1.90 -1.12 36.42
N GLY A 390 -0.93 -0.88 35.53
CA GLY A 390 -1.17 -0.48 34.15
C GLY A 390 -1.74 0.94 33.99
N ASP A 391 -1.35 1.87 34.86
CA ASP A 391 -1.84 3.25 34.92
C ASP A 391 -0.91 4.28 34.24
N GLY A 392 0.16 3.83 33.59
CA GLY A 392 1.16 4.68 32.93
C GLY A 392 2.11 5.41 33.89
N VAL A 393 2.02 5.17 35.20
CA VAL A 393 2.80 5.90 36.22
C VAL A 393 3.49 4.95 37.20
N THR A 394 2.74 3.97 37.72
CA THR A 394 3.24 2.97 38.67
C THR A 394 4.31 2.11 38.02
N ASP A 395 5.43 1.91 38.72
CA ASP A 395 6.50 1.02 38.25
C ASP A 395 6.06 -0.45 38.35
N ASP A 396 5.61 -0.99 37.22
CA ASP A 396 5.08 -2.34 37.08
C ASP A 396 6.18 -3.38 36.81
N THR A 397 7.47 -2.99 36.78
CA THR A 397 8.60 -3.86 36.39
C THR A 397 8.61 -5.17 37.18
N ALA A 398 8.53 -5.10 38.51
CA ALA A 398 8.61 -6.28 39.36
C ALA A 398 7.37 -7.18 39.23
N ALA A 399 6.19 -6.59 39.05
CA ALA A 399 4.94 -7.33 38.93
C ALA A 399 4.86 -8.09 37.59
N VAL A 400 5.24 -7.42 36.49
CA VAL A 400 5.29 -8.04 35.15
C VAL A 400 6.32 -9.16 35.11
N GLN A 401 7.54 -8.92 35.62
CA GLN A 401 8.56 -9.96 35.66
C GLN A 401 8.13 -11.16 36.52
N LYS A 402 7.53 -10.91 37.70
CA LYS A 402 7.01 -11.98 38.57
C LYS A 402 5.94 -12.83 37.89
N ALA A 403 5.07 -12.24 37.09
CA ALA A 403 4.07 -12.98 36.31
C ALA A 403 4.75 -13.94 35.31
N ILE A 404 5.74 -13.43 34.56
CA ILE A 404 6.52 -14.22 33.59
C ILE A 404 7.31 -15.33 34.28
N ASP A 405 7.91 -15.06 35.43
CA ASP A 405 8.66 -16.07 36.18
C ASP A 405 7.73 -17.19 36.66
N SER A 406 6.55 -16.82 37.16
CA SER A 406 5.59 -17.73 37.79
C SER A 406 4.72 -18.53 36.81
N ARG A 407 4.49 -18.03 35.60
CA ARG A 407 3.55 -18.60 34.64
C ARG A 407 4.17 -18.70 33.25
N ARG A 408 3.70 -19.65 32.46
CA ARG A 408 4.11 -19.76 31.05
C ARG A 408 3.34 -18.75 30.19
N VAL A 409 2.02 -18.64 30.41
CA VAL A 409 1.11 -17.81 29.63
C VAL A 409 0.66 -16.62 30.47
N VAL A 410 1.07 -15.42 30.05
CA VAL A 410 0.83 -14.16 30.75
C VAL A 410 -0.04 -13.26 29.88
N TYR A 411 -1.13 -12.75 30.46
CA TYR A 411 -2.04 -11.82 29.81
C TYR A 411 -1.80 -10.39 30.31
N LEU A 412 -1.70 -9.44 29.38
CA LEU A 412 -1.65 -8.00 29.59
C LEU A 412 -3.03 -7.42 29.26
N PRO A 413 -3.90 -7.17 30.27
CA PRO A 413 -5.14 -6.42 30.05
C PRO A 413 -4.86 -5.01 29.52
N GLN A 414 -5.86 -4.37 28.93
CA GLN A 414 -5.79 -2.96 28.52
C GLN A 414 -5.22 -2.07 29.66
N GLY A 415 -4.14 -1.35 29.36
CA GLY A 415 -3.34 -0.62 30.35
C GLY A 415 -1.96 -0.22 29.81
N PHE A 416 -1.35 0.75 30.47
CA PHE A 416 -0.01 1.24 30.16
C PHE A 416 0.90 0.87 31.32
N TYR A 417 1.75 -0.13 31.12
CA TYR A 417 2.60 -0.71 32.16
C TYR A 417 3.97 -0.05 32.09
N MET A 418 4.20 0.91 32.99
CA MET A 418 5.48 1.63 33.07
C MET A 418 6.53 0.69 33.67
N VAL A 419 7.65 0.51 32.97
CA VAL A 419 8.77 -0.32 33.44
C VAL A 419 10.07 0.49 33.41
N ARG A 420 10.98 0.18 34.33
CA ARG A 420 12.25 0.89 34.51
C ARG A 420 13.49 0.03 34.25
N ASP A 421 13.30 -1.27 34.06
CA ASP A 421 14.32 -2.23 33.65
C ASP A 421 13.77 -3.18 32.58
N THR A 422 14.64 -3.98 31.99
CA THR A 422 14.33 -4.96 30.94
C THR A 422 13.38 -6.04 31.49
N ILE A 423 12.26 -6.26 30.79
CA ILE A 423 11.40 -7.42 31.00
C ILE A 423 11.98 -8.60 30.22
N ARG A 424 12.28 -9.70 30.92
CA ARG A 424 12.95 -10.87 30.33
C ARG A 424 12.00 -12.05 30.23
N LEU A 425 11.93 -12.62 29.03
CA LEU A 425 11.14 -13.81 28.75
C LEU A 425 11.94 -15.08 29.07
N LYS A 426 11.24 -16.12 29.54
CA LYS A 426 11.76 -17.49 29.57
C LYS A 426 11.75 -18.07 28.14
N PRO A 427 12.48 -19.18 27.89
CA PRO A 427 12.50 -19.81 26.57
C PRO A 427 11.11 -20.11 25.98
N ASP A 428 10.14 -20.46 26.82
CA ASP A 428 8.79 -20.91 26.43
C ASP A 428 7.68 -19.92 26.79
N THR A 429 8.01 -18.67 27.15
CA THR A 429 7.03 -17.66 27.56
C THR A 429 6.05 -17.34 26.43
N VAL A 430 4.77 -17.23 26.77
CA VAL A 430 3.71 -16.70 25.91
C VAL A 430 3.17 -15.42 26.58
N LEU A 431 3.40 -14.27 25.97
CA LEU A 431 2.96 -12.96 26.46
C LEU A 431 1.94 -12.37 25.47
N VAL A 432 0.71 -12.15 25.94
CA VAL A 432 -0.44 -11.79 25.08
C VAL A 432 -1.12 -10.52 25.58
N GLY A 433 -1.39 -9.60 24.67
CA GLY A 433 -2.39 -8.54 24.79
C GLY A 433 -3.41 -8.66 23.66
N LEU A 434 -4.47 -7.84 23.69
CA LEU A 434 -5.51 -7.87 22.65
C LEU A 434 -5.62 -6.58 21.84
N HIS A 435 -4.78 -5.58 22.13
CA HIS A 435 -4.85 -4.29 21.46
C HIS A 435 -3.56 -3.47 21.62
N PRO A 436 -2.76 -3.26 20.55
CA PRO A 436 -1.46 -2.57 20.62
C PRO A 436 -1.55 -1.05 20.81
N GLY A 437 -2.70 -0.44 20.49
CA GLY A 437 -2.95 0.98 20.79
C GLY A 437 -3.24 1.32 22.26
N VAL A 438 -3.86 0.42 23.04
CA VAL A 438 -4.29 0.67 24.43
C VAL A 438 -3.69 -0.27 25.48
N THR A 439 -2.89 -1.23 25.04
CA THR A 439 -2.07 -2.10 25.89
C THR A 439 -0.62 -1.86 25.55
N GLN A 440 0.17 -1.30 26.47
CA GLN A 440 1.57 -0.95 26.18
C GLN A 440 2.50 -1.29 27.35
N LEU A 441 3.69 -1.84 27.04
CA LEU A 441 4.85 -1.74 27.93
C LEU A 441 5.61 -0.47 27.55
N LEU A 442 5.95 0.37 28.52
CA LEU A 442 6.62 1.64 28.23
C LEU A 442 7.73 1.99 29.22
N LEU A 443 8.76 2.65 28.71
CA LEU A 443 9.80 3.30 29.51
C LEU A 443 9.43 4.76 29.80
N PRO A 444 9.77 5.30 30.97
CA PRO A 444 9.68 6.73 31.20
C PRO A 444 10.78 7.45 30.40
N ASN A 445 10.53 8.70 30.02
CA ASN A 445 11.58 9.55 29.47
C ASN A 445 12.70 9.74 30.51
N GLY A 446 13.96 9.56 30.08
CA GLY A 446 15.12 9.74 30.94
C GLY A 446 15.33 8.59 31.92
N ALA A 447 14.89 7.37 31.57
CA ALA A 447 15.05 6.19 32.40
C ALA A 447 16.55 5.96 32.71
N PRO A 448 17.01 5.99 33.99
CA PRO A 448 18.43 6.02 34.32
C PRO A 448 19.25 4.86 33.74
N LEU A 449 18.65 3.67 33.64
CA LEU A 449 19.33 2.48 33.11
C LEU A 449 19.50 2.49 31.58
N TYR A 450 18.81 3.39 30.88
CA TYR A 450 18.83 3.52 29.43
C TYR A 450 19.57 4.78 28.95
N ALA A 451 20.18 5.53 29.87
CA ALA A 451 20.97 6.71 29.60
C ALA A 451 22.45 6.37 29.35
N GLY A 452 23.21 7.35 28.83
CA GLY A 452 24.66 7.25 28.62
C GLY A 452 25.09 6.58 27.31
N ALA A 453 26.40 6.49 27.10
CA ALA A 453 27.04 5.98 25.89
C ALA A 453 27.56 4.54 26.09
N ASP A 454 26.64 3.57 26.13
CA ASP A 454 26.95 2.15 26.28
C ASP A 454 26.06 1.32 25.34
N GLY A 455 26.24 -0.01 25.34
CA GLY A 455 25.54 -0.94 24.46
C GLY A 455 24.02 -0.91 24.62
N PRO A 456 23.29 -1.52 23.65
CA PRO A 456 21.84 -1.56 23.64
C PRO A 456 21.29 -2.20 24.91
N LYS A 457 20.17 -1.67 25.38
CA LYS A 457 19.39 -2.23 26.47
C LYS A 457 17.94 -2.38 26.02
N ALA A 458 17.45 -3.60 26.12
CA ALA A 458 16.10 -3.95 25.68
C ALA A 458 15.04 -3.49 26.68
N LEU A 459 13.91 -3.02 26.17
CA LEU A 459 12.66 -2.96 26.94
C LEU A 459 12.12 -4.39 27.15
N LEU A 460 11.94 -5.15 26.07
CA LEU A 460 11.55 -6.56 26.10
C LEU A 460 12.65 -7.43 25.48
N GLU A 461 13.09 -8.47 26.20
CA GLU A 461 14.20 -9.34 25.79
C GLU A 461 13.77 -10.81 25.79
N SER A 462 13.98 -11.53 24.68
CA SER A 462 13.77 -12.97 24.63
C SER A 462 14.99 -13.79 25.07
N ALA A 463 14.72 -14.98 25.60
CA ALA A 463 15.75 -15.98 25.86
C ALA A 463 16.34 -16.50 24.54
N LYS A 464 17.65 -16.76 24.54
CA LYS A 464 18.35 -17.28 23.37
C LYS A 464 17.86 -18.69 23.02
N GLY A 465 17.52 -18.91 21.74
CA GLY A 465 17.13 -20.21 21.20
C GLY A 465 15.76 -20.75 21.65
N GLY A 466 14.99 -20.01 22.46
CA GLY A 466 13.65 -20.40 22.91
C GLY A 466 12.59 -20.35 21.80
N ASP A 467 11.35 -20.73 22.12
CA ASP A 467 10.21 -20.72 21.22
C ASP A 467 9.09 -19.79 21.73
N ALA A 468 9.46 -18.69 22.38
CA ALA A 468 8.52 -17.73 22.96
C ALA A 468 7.51 -17.18 21.93
N ILE A 469 6.31 -16.81 22.43
CA ILE A 469 5.26 -16.12 21.67
C ILE A 469 5.01 -14.76 22.31
N VAL A 470 4.99 -13.70 21.49
CA VAL A 470 4.67 -12.34 21.91
C VAL A 470 3.62 -11.78 20.95
N SER A 471 2.44 -11.39 21.45
CA SER A 471 1.30 -11.01 20.61
C SER A 471 0.45 -9.86 21.17
N GLY A 472 0.08 -8.90 20.33
CA GLY A 472 -1.09 -8.03 20.54
C GLY A 472 -0.96 -6.82 21.49
N PHE A 473 0.25 -6.29 21.68
CA PHE A 473 0.48 -5.09 22.51
C PHE A 473 1.56 -4.16 21.94
N GLY A 474 1.61 -2.93 22.45
CA GLY A 474 2.58 -1.91 22.06
C GLY A 474 3.83 -1.90 22.94
N LEU A 475 4.96 -1.48 22.37
CA LEU A 475 6.22 -1.25 23.06
C LEU A 475 6.66 0.21 22.86
N ALA A 476 6.83 0.96 23.94
CA ALA A 476 7.25 2.36 23.88
C ALA A 476 8.57 2.58 24.63
N THR A 477 9.62 2.98 23.92
CA THR A 477 10.95 3.17 24.50
C THR A 477 11.16 4.56 25.12
N GLY A 478 10.13 5.41 25.12
CA GLY A 478 10.27 6.84 25.41
C GLY A 478 11.03 7.56 24.28
N GLU A 479 11.21 8.87 24.44
CA GLU A 479 11.74 9.75 23.40
C GLU A 479 13.25 10.07 23.63
N VAL A 480 13.76 9.87 24.84
CA VAL A 480 15.11 10.33 25.28
C VAL A 480 15.94 9.26 25.98
N ASN A 481 15.73 7.99 25.61
CA ASN A 481 16.43 6.84 26.18
C ASN A 481 17.43 6.27 25.16
N PRO A 482 18.65 6.83 25.03
CA PRO A 482 19.54 6.56 23.89
C PRO A 482 20.01 5.11 23.77
N ARG A 483 20.00 4.35 24.87
CA ARG A 483 20.36 2.93 24.83
C ARG A 483 19.20 2.00 24.52
N ALA A 484 17.98 2.51 24.42
CA ALA A 484 16.80 1.66 24.28
C ALA A 484 16.74 0.96 22.92
N THR A 485 16.36 -0.32 22.95
CA THR A 485 15.77 -1.07 21.83
C THR A 485 14.45 -1.65 22.32
N ALA A 486 13.38 -1.56 21.55
CA ALA A 486 12.05 -1.91 22.05
C ALA A 486 11.93 -3.43 22.23
N LEU A 487 12.35 -4.19 21.22
CA LEU A 487 12.38 -5.65 21.25
C LEU A 487 13.76 -6.17 20.86
N LEU A 488 14.45 -6.82 21.81
CA LEU A 488 15.67 -7.58 21.54
C LEU A 488 15.34 -9.08 21.45
N TRP A 489 15.40 -9.63 20.24
CA TRP A 489 14.97 -10.98 19.95
C TRP A 489 16.14 -11.91 19.63
N ARG A 490 16.27 -12.97 20.42
CA ARG A 490 17.27 -14.04 20.26
C ARG A 490 16.64 -15.44 20.27
N ALA A 491 15.32 -15.52 20.25
CA ALA A 491 14.59 -16.79 20.25
C ALA A 491 14.80 -17.54 18.91
N GLY A 492 14.65 -18.85 18.94
CA GLY A 492 14.91 -19.75 17.81
C GLY A 492 13.83 -19.74 16.72
N ALA A 493 14.00 -20.63 15.75
CA ALA A 493 13.21 -20.70 14.52
C ALA A 493 11.71 -21.00 14.72
N ASP A 494 11.31 -21.53 15.88
CA ASP A 494 9.93 -21.88 16.18
C ASP A 494 9.18 -20.78 16.96
N SER A 495 9.86 -19.68 17.28
CA SER A 495 9.28 -18.55 18.02
C SER A 495 8.33 -17.69 17.18
N LEU A 496 7.44 -16.91 17.81
CA LEU A 496 6.45 -16.05 17.13
C LEU A 496 6.39 -14.65 17.75
N VAL A 497 6.43 -13.62 16.91
CA VAL A 497 6.08 -12.23 17.23
C VAL A 497 4.94 -11.80 16.31
N ASP A 498 3.84 -11.33 16.88
CA ASP A 498 2.58 -11.11 16.17
C ASP A 498 1.94 -9.80 16.68
N ASP A 499 1.36 -8.98 15.80
CA ASP A 499 0.53 -7.82 16.18
C ASP A 499 1.20 -6.90 17.23
N ILE A 500 2.53 -6.74 17.12
CA ILE A 500 3.33 -5.84 17.96
C ILE A 500 3.53 -4.51 17.27
N ARG A 501 3.20 -3.43 17.99
CA ARG A 501 3.47 -2.07 17.55
C ARG A 501 4.59 -1.43 18.36
N ILE A 502 5.57 -0.84 17.68
CA ILE A 502 6.54 0.05 18.32
C ILE A 502 5.99 1.47 18.34
N GLN A 503 6.05 2.12 19.50
CA GLN A 503 5.57 3.48 19.72
C GLN A 503 6.76 4.44 19.71
N GLY A 504 6.54 5.67 19.25
CA GLY A 504 7.57 6.73 19.23
C GLY A 504 7.37 7.75 18.11
N GLY A 505 6.76 7.37 17.00
CA GLY A 505 6.50 8.25 15.85
C GLY A 505 5.14 8.92 15.87
N HIS A 506 4.75 9.46 14.72
CA HIS A 506 3.42 10.02 14.49
C HIS A 506 2.31 9.01 14.87
N GLY A 507 1.24 9.48 15.53
CA GLY A 507 0.14 8.61 15.96
C GLY A 507 0.45 7.79 17.22
N THR A 508 1.55 8.04 17.92
CA THR A 508 1.82 7.46 19.25
C THR A 508 0.75 7.88 20.23
N ARG A 509 0.22 6.90 20.98
CA ARG A 509 -0.86 7.12 21.92
C ARG A 509 -0.35 7.21 23.35
N LEU A 510 -0.79 8.24 24.06
CA LEU A 510 -0.44 8.48 25.46
C LEU A 510 -1.54 7.92 26.39
N TYR A 511 -1.16 7.70 27.66
CA TYR A 511 -2.09 7.15 28.67
C TYR A 511 -3.31 8.05 28.90
N ASP A 512 -3.16 9.37 28.78
CA ASP A 512 -4.24 10.35 28.96
C ASP A 512 -5.20 10.43 27.75
N GLY A 513 -5.07 9.51 26.80
CA GLY A 513 -5.91 9.43 25.61
C GLY A 513 -5.39 10.22 24.41
N LYS A 514 -4.54 11.24 24.66
CA LYS A 514 -4.02 12.12 23.60
C LYS A 514 -3.06 11.38 22.67
N ARG A 515 -2.94 11.89 21.45
CA ARG A 515 -1.91 11.49 20.51
C ARG A 515 -0.73 12.44 20.57
N ARG A 516 0.48 11.89 20.58
CA ARG A 516 1.73 12.66 20.50
C ARG A 516 1.97 13.03 19.04
N ASP A 517 2.15 14.32 18.79
CA ASP A 517 2.73 14.82 17.53
C ASP A 517 4.22 15.07 17.75
N PRO A 518 5.12 14.24 17.19
CA PRO A 518 6.57 14.40 17.36
C PRO A 518 7.09 15.69 16.72
N TYR A 519 6.28 16.37 15.90
CA TYR A 519 6.66 17.61 15.23
C TYR A 519 6.18 18.87 15.94
N GLN A 520 5.34 18.75 16.96
CA GLN A 520 4.73 19.90 17.62
C GLN A 520 5.77 20.68 18.43
N LYS A 521 6.14 21.87 17.93
CA LYS A 521 6.96 22.83 18.69
C LYS A 521 6.05 23.71 19.54
N SER A 522 5.90 23.37 20.82
CA SER A 522 5.23 24.23 21.80
C SER A 522 6.24 25.08 22.57
N ALA A 523 5.78 26.06 23.34
CA ALA A 523 6.63 26.85 24.24
C ALA A 523 7.39 25.97 25.28
N ASN A 524 6.88 24.76 25.53
CA ASN A 524 7.46 23.77 26.45
C ASN A 524 8.11 22.60 25.69
N PHE A 525 8.64 22.84 24.48
CA PHE A 525 9.40 21.82 23.74
C PHE A 525 10.58 21.34 24.59
N ASP A 526 10.66 20.03 24.83
CA ASP A 526 11.78 19.43 25.54
C ASP A 526 12.99 19.37 24.59
N PRO A 527 14.07 20.13 24.84
CA PRO A 527 15.22 20.19 23.94
C PRO A 527 16.06 18.90 23.98
N THR A 528 15.78 17.99 24.92
CA THR A 528 16.48 16.70 25.00
C THR A 528 15.91 15.67 24.02
N LEU A 529 14.71 15.91 23.47
CA LEU A 529 14.11 15.08 22.42
C LEU A 529 15.00 15.07 21.19
N HIS A 530 15.46 13.89 20.78
CA HIS A 530 16.39 13.78 19.68
C HIS A 530 16.10 12.51 18.88
N TRP A 531 15.66 12.71 17.63
CA TRP A 531 15.45 11.64 16.65
C TRP A 531 16.78 10.93 16.34
N ASP A 532 16.73 9.70 15.86
CA ASP A 532 17.94 8.93 15.51
C ASP A 532 18.95 8.75 16.67
N ARG A 533 18.46 8.52 17.89
CA ARG A 533 19.32 8.36 19.08
C ARG A 533 19.12 7.07 19.85
N GLN A 534 18.18 6.24 19.43
CA GLN A 534 17.94 4.93 20.02
C GLN A 534 18.47 3.83 19.11
N TYR A 535 18.73 2.67 19.69
CA TYR A 535 19.02 1.44 18.94
C TYR A 535 17.77 1.01 18.15
N PRO A 536 17.87 0.01 17.25
CA PRO A 536 16.75 -0.38 16.40
C PRO A 536 15.50 -0.68 17.21
N SER A 537 14.33 -0.37 16.66
CA SER A 537 13.04 -0.62 17.27
C SER A 537 12.87 -2.12 17.57
N ILE A 538 12.97 -2.96 16.53
CA ILE A 538 13.04 -4.41 16.65
C ILE A 538 14.43 -4.86 16.21
N TRP A 539 15.15 -5.54 17.11
CA TRP A 539 16.47 -6.08 16.83
C TRP A 539 16.50 -7.59 17.03
N VAL A 540 16.58 -8.33 15.93
CA VAL A 540 16.83 -9.78 15.93
C VAL A 540 18.32 -10.03 15.80
N THR A 541 18.92 -10.73 16.75
CA THR A 541 20.37 -10.96 16.76
C THR A 541 20.80 -12.20 17.50
N ASP A 542 22.12 -12.47 17.53
CA ASP A 542 22.76 -13.54 18.29
C ASP A 542 22.12 -14.92 18.08
N GLY A 543 21.89 -15.28 16.80
CA GLY A 543 21.23 -16.53 16.42
C GLY A 543 19.71 -16.52 16.54
N GLY A 544 19.08 -15.35 16.69
CA GLY A 544 17.62 -15.19 16.67
C GLY A 544 16.99 -15.51 15.30
N GLY A 545 15.75 -15.99 15.31
CA GLY A 545 14.92 -16.27 14.14
C GLY A 545 13.44 -16.37 14.54
N GLY A 546 12.64 -17.12 13.78
CA GLY A 546 11.21 -17.31 14.06
C GLY A 546 10.31 -16.65 13.03
N THR A 547 9.02 -16.58 13.37
CA THR A 547 7.99 -15.95 12.53
C THR A 547 7.59 -14.59 13.10
N PHE A 548 7.55 -13.56 12.27
CA PHE A 548 7.13 -12.21 12.58
C PHE A 548 5.94 -11.84 11.69
N VAL A 549 4.82 -11.45 12.28
CA VAL A 549 3.57 -11.20 11.55
C VAL A 549 2.99 -9.87 12.00
N ALA A 550 2.57 -9.02 11.06
CA ALA A 550 1.88 -7.76 11.36
C ALA A 550 2.62 -6.90 12.40
N CYS A 551 3.94 -6.86 12.31
CA CYS A 551 4.75 -5.98 13.14
C CYS A 551 4.76 -4.59 12.51
N TRP A 552 4.41 -3.55 13.27
CA TRP A 552 4.47 -2.16 12.81
C TRP A 552 5.42 -1.35 13.66
N SER A 553 6.40 -0.72 13.02
CA SER A 553 7.41 0.07 13.72
C SER A 553 7.43 1.52 13.24
N PRO A 554 6.52 2.40 13.67
CA PRO A 554 6.63 3.83 13.42
C PRO A 554 7.38 4.53 14.58
N SER A 555 8.72 4.52 14.59
CA SER A 555 9.50 5.17 15.66
C SER A 555 10.70 5.97 15.17
N THR A 556 10.50 7.28 15.09
CA THR A 556 11.53 8.19 14.58
C THR A 556 12.75 8.37 15.50
N PHE A 557 12.64 7.90 16.75
CA PHE A 557 13.76 7.95 17.70
C PHE A 557 14.77 6.83 17.48
N ALA A 558 14.33 5.71 16.87
CA ALA A 558 15.19 4.58 16.58
C ALA A 558 15.96 4.77 15.28
N GLN A 559 17.21 4.31 15.26
CA GLN A 559 18.03 4.36 14.05
C GLN A 559 17.47 3.50 12.90
N ALA A 560 16.72 2.43 13.22
CA ALA A 560 16.09 1.56 12.24
C ALA A 560 14.85 0.86 12.80
N GLY A 561 13.93 0.46 11.91
CA GLY A 561 12.69 -0.22 12.30
C GLY A 561 12.87 -1.69 12.60
N PHE A 562 13.28 -2.44 11.59
CA PHE A 562 13.47 -3.88 11.71
C PHE A 562 14.91 -4.24 11.33
N TYR A 563 15.71 -4.58 12.34
CA TYR A 563 17.12 -4.94 12.14
C TYR A 563 17.33 -6.42 12.50
N VAL A 564 17.70 -7.23 11.51
CA VAL A 564 18.23 -8.59 11.70
C VAL A 564 19.75 -8.59 11.53
N SER A 565 20.46 -9.22 12.47
CA SER A 565 21.93 -9.33 12.40
C SER A 565 22.45 -10.65 12.91
N ASN A 566 23.62 -11.08 12.42
CA ASN A 566 24.41 -12.18 12.99
C ASN A 566 23.59 -13.45 13.28
N THR A 567 22.87 -13.92 12.27
CA THR A 567 22.04 -15.11 12.40
C THR A 567 21.97 -15.92 11.12
N LYS A 568 21.93 -17.23 11.28
CA LYS A 568 21.58 -18.19 10.23
C LYS A 568 20.31 -18.96 10.56
N THR A 569 19.75 -18.69 11.73
CA THR A 569 18.48 -19.27 12.16
C THR A 569 17.40 -18.76 11.20
N PRO A 570 16.59 -19.66 10.62
CA PRO A 570 15.56 -19.25 9.69
C PRO A 570 14.60 -18.23 10.29
N GLY A 571 14.30 -17.19 9.52
CA GLY A 571 13.32 -16.18 9.87
C GLY A 571 12.30 -15.96 8.76
N ARG A 572 11.06 -15.72 9.16
CA ARG A 572 9.92 -15.50 8.26
C ARG A 572 9.22 -14.23 8.70
N VAL A 573 9.04 -13.30 7.79
CA VAL A 573 8.40 -12.01 8.07
C VAL A 573 7.24 -11.84 7.11
N TYR A 574 6.04 -11.64 7.65
CA TYR A 574 4.79 -11.48 6.91
C TYR A 574 4.11 -10.17 7.29
N GLU A 575 3.74 -9.37 6.30
CA GLU A 575 3.02 -8.10 6.51
C GLU A 575 3.72 -7.16 7.50
N LEU A 576 5.04 -6.97 7.34
CA LEU A 576 5.82 -6.01 8.13
C LEU A 576 5.56 -4.61 7.61
N SER A 577 5.32 -3.65 8.50
CA SER A 577 5.35 -2.23 8.19
C SER A 577 6.46 -1.55 9.00
N ALA A 578 7.51 -1.07 8.34
CA ALA A 578 8.62 -0.33 8.96
C ALA A 578 8.62 1.10 8.41
N GLU A 579 8.31 2.08 9.26
CA GLU A 579 7.99 3.43 8.81
C GLU A 579 8.64 4.51 9.68
N HIS A 580 8.98 5.64 9.06
CA HIS A 580 9.34 6.88 9.73
C HIS A 580 10.62 6.79 10.57
N HIS A 581 11.62 6.00 10.14
CA HIS A 581 12.94 6.03 10.77
C HIS A 581 13.87 6.99 10.02
N VAL A 582 14.92 7.45 10.70
CA VAL A 582 15.81 8.47 10.11
C VAL A 582 16.85 7.88 9.15
N ARG A 583 17.34 6.66 9.44
CA ARG A 583 18.43 6.05 8.64
C ARG A 583 17.96 4.93 7.73
N ALA A 584 17.23 3.95 8.26
CA ALA A 584 16.79 2.80 7.48
C ALA A 584 15.50 2.20 8.06
N GLU A 585 14.61 1.73 7.19
CA GLU A 585 13.39 1.07 7.64
C GLU A 585 13.69 -0.40 7.99
N ILE A 586 14.37 -1.12 7.08
CA ILE A 586 14.79 -2.51 7.28
C ILE A 586 16.30 -2.64 7.07
N VAL A 587 16.99 -3.35 7.99
CA VAL A 587 18.44 -3.63 7.90
C VAL A 587 18.71 -5.11 8.12
N LEU A 588 19.42 -5.74 7.18
CA LEU A 588 19.94 -7.10 7.29
C LEU A 588 21.47 -7.07 7.23
N ASP A 589 22.15 -7.55 8.27
CA ASP A 589 23.62 -7.58 8.33
C ASP A 589 24.16 -8.93 8.82
N ASN A 590 24.87 -9.65 7.96
CA ASN A 590 25.36 -11.01 8.25
C ASN A 590 24.20 -11.98 8.57
N VAL A 591 23.23 -12.04 7.65
CA VAL A 591 21.97 -12.81 7.77
C VAL A 591 21.89 -13.89 6.69
N GLU A 592 21.40 -15.07 7.06
CA GLU A 592 21.10 -16.17 6.14
C GLU A 592 19.76 -16.85 6.42
N ASN A 593 19.08 -17.30 5.36
CA ASN A 593 17.86 -18.13 5.41
C ASN A 593 16.60 -17.36 5.86
N TRP A 594 16.42 -16.14 5.36
CA TRP A 594 15.28 -15.29 5.71
C TRP A 594 14.35 -15.06 4.53
N GLU A 595 13.07 -14.86 4.84
CA GLU A 595 12.10 -14.41 3.86
C GLU A 595 11.21 -13.29 4.41
N PHE A 596 10.90 -12.35 3.54
CA PHE A 596 10.02 -11.23 3.79
C PHE A 596 8.94 -11.25 2.71
N LEU A 597 7.70 -11.55 3.09
CA LEU A 597 6.56 -11.52 2.18
C LEU A 597 5.61 -10.39 2.61
N ALA A 598 5.24 -9.52 1.67
CA ALA A 598 4.55 -8.26 1.95
C ALA A 598 5.26 -7.30 2.94
N PRO A 599 6.60 -7.08 2.88
CA PRO A 599 7.18 -5.97 3.61
C PRO A 599 6.79 -4.64 2.95
N GLN A 600 6.28 -3.73 3.76
CA GLN A 600 5.98 -2.35 3.41
C GLN A 600 6.90 -1.42 4.20
N THR A 601 7.33 -0.34 3.55
CA THR A 601 8.10 0.73 4.20
C THR A 601 7.63 2.11 3.79
N GLU A 602 7.71 3.09 4.70
CA GLU A 602 7.36 4.48 4.42
C GLU A 602 8.41 5.48 4.93
N GLN A 603 8.87 6.35 4.03
CA GLN A 603 9.76 7.47 4.36
C GLN A 603 8.99 8.77 4.47
N GLU A 604 9.09 9.44 5.62
CA GLU A 604 8.34 10.66 5.92
C GLU A 604 9.16 11.95 5.71
N VAL A 605 8.49 13.07 5.43
CA VAL A 605 9.09 14.33 4.95
C VAL A 605 9.93 15.07 5.99
N ARG A 606 9.74 14.84 7.28
CA ARG A 606 10.48 15.59 8.32
C ARG A 606 11.63 14.79 8.88
N ASP A 607 11.39 13.51 9.06
CA ASP A 607 12.16 12.63 9.92
C ASP A 607 12.72 11.42 9.16
N GLY A 608 12.20 11.09 7.98
CA GLY A 608 12.69 9.98 7.14
C GLY A 608 13.22 10.36 5.76
N MET A 609 13.45 11.65 5.45
CA MET A 609 13.84 12.10 4.10
C MET A 609 15.10 11.41 3.54
N ASP A 610 16.00 11.01 4.44
CA ASP A 610 17.29 10.38 4.16
C ASP A 610 17.31 8.88 4.43
N ALA A 611 16.17 8.33 4.87
CA ALA A 611 16.07 6.91 5.14
C ALA A 611 16.36 6.11 3.86
N VAL A 612 16.77 4.86 4.05
CA VAL A 612 16.77 3.84 3.01
C VAL A 612 15.66 2.85 3.37
N SER A 613 14.85 2.44 2.40
CA SER A 613 13.77 1.48 2.68
C SER A 613 14.34 0.13 3.11
N LEU A 614 15.34 -0.39 2.38
CA LEU A 614 15.98 -1.66 2.71
C LEU A 614 17.49 -1.60 2.54
N GLU A 615 18.21 -2.03 3.57
CA GLU A 615 19.65 -2.20 3.51
C GLU A 615 20.07 -3.65 3.77
N ILE A 616 20.84 -4.22 2.84
CA ILE A 616 21.33 -5.60 2.90
C ILE A 616 22.86 -5.60 2.86
N ARG A 617 23.49 -6.15 3.90
CA ARG A 617 24.93 -6.21 4.08
C ARG A 617 25.37 -7.62 4.42
N ASN A 618 26.44 -8.10 3.79
CA ASN A 618 27.10 -9.37 4.17
C ASN A 618 26.15 -10.59 4.22
N SER A 619 25.05 -10.58 3.46
CA SER A 619 23.93 -11.50 3.65
C SER A 619 23.66 -12.34 2.41
N ARG A 620 23.00 -13.48 2.59
CA ARG A 620 22.69 -14.40 1.49
C ARG A 620 21.49 -15.30 1.77
N ASN A 621 20.94 -15.90 0.72
CA ASN A 621 19.78 -16.78 0.80
C ASN A 621 18.58 -16.07 1.44
N ILE A 622 18.18 -14.95 0.83
CA ILE A 622 17.06 -14.13 1.28
C ILE A 622 16.06 -13.96 0.13
N THR A 623 14.78 -14.08 0.43
CA THR A 623 13.71 -13.78 -0.51
C THR A 623 12.88 -12.59 -0.01
N PHE A 624 12.62 -11.65 -0.91
CA PHE A 624 11.59 -10.63 -0.78
C PHE A 624 10.49 -10.92 -1.80
N ALA A 625 9.24 -10.97 -1.37
CA ALA A 625 8.09 -11.09 -2.27
C ALA A 625 7.02 -10.07 -1.92
N ASN A 626 6.38 -9.47 -2.93
CA ASN A 626 5.43 -8.37 -2.75
C ASN A 626 6.05 -7.26 -1.90
N TYR A 627 7.23 -6.77 -2.26
CA TYR A 627 7.91 -5.70 -1.51
C TYR A 627 7.41 -4.34 -1.99
N HIS A 628 6.98 -3.49 -1.05
CA HIS A 628 6.46 -2.15 -1.32
C HIS A 628 7.29 -1.10 -0.60
N ALA A 629 8.06 -0.33 -1.37
CA ALA A 629 8.82 0.81 -0.87
C ALA A 629 8.12 2.11 -1.25
N TYR A 630 7.45 2.73 -0.28
CA TYR A 630 6.75 3.99 -0.48
C TYR A 630 7.55 5.18 0.08
N ARG A 631 7.57 6.27 -0.69
CA ARG A 631 8.10 7.56 -0.25
C ARG A 631 6.98 8.59 -0.28
N VAL A 632 6.74 9.29 0.84
CA VAL A 632 5.53 10.10 0.98
C VAL A 632 5.41 11.15 -0.14
N THR A 633 4.18 11.37 -0.61
CA THR A 633 3.85 12.35 -1.67
C THR A 633 4.38 13.76 -1.38
N ARG A 634 4.48 14.10 -0.09
CA ARG A 634 4.96 15.39 0.43
C ARG A 634 6.48 15.53 0.46
N SER A 635 7.23 14.50 0.05
CA SER A 635 8.70 14.53 0.03
C SER A 635 9.22 15.76 -0.70
N ILE A 636 10.33 16.30 -0.21
CA ILE A 636 10.93 17.54 -0.73
C ILE A 636 12.39 17.39 -1.16
N LYS A 637 12.91 16.16 -1.14
CA LYS A 637 14.33 15.85 -1.35
C LYS A 637 14.49 14.67 -2.30
N PRO A 638 15.37 14.73 -3.32
CA PRO A 638 15.72 13.57 -4.15
C PRO A 638 16.30 12.43 -3.31
N ALA A 639 16.03 11.18 -3.68
CA ALA A 639 16.60 10.00 -3.04
C ALA A 639 17.11 9.01 -4.07
N VAL A 640 18.32 8.51 -3.85
CA VAL A 640 19.05 7.74 -4.85
C VAL A 640 18.44 6.35 -5.08
N SER A 641 18.11 5.62 -4.01
CA SER A 641 17.51 4.30 -4.15
C SER A 641 16.67 3.86 -2.96
N ALA A 642 15.69 2.97 -3.21
CA ALA A 642 14.91 2.31 -2.17
C ALA A 642 15.75 1.24 -1.45
N VAL A 643 16.48 0.42 -2.20
CA VAL A 643 17.33 -0.66 -1.69
C VAL A 643 18.81 -0.30 -1.84
N LYS A 644 19.60 -0.56 -0.80
CA LYS A 644 21.07 -0.57 -0.85
C LYS A 644 21.59 -1.95 -0.48
N MET A 645 22.48 -2.47 -1.30
CA MET A 645 23.08 -3.79 -1.10
C MET A 645 24.61 -3.69 -1.10
N THR A 646 25.26 -4.37 -0.17
CA THR A 646 26.73 -4.48 -0.08
C THR A 646 27.12 -5.90 0.30
N ASN A 647 28.11 -6.46 -0.39
CA ASN A 647 28.74 -7.76 -0.10
C ASN A 647 27.70 -8.88 0.12
N SER A 648 26.68 -8.93 -0.73
CA SER A 648 25.54 -9.84 -0.58
C SER A 648 25.20 -10.50 -1.91
N GLY A 649 24.67 -11.72 -1.86
CA GLY A 649 24.34 -12.53 -3.04
C GLY A 649 23.39 -13.67 -2.69
N ASN A 650 22.86 -14.37 -3.68
CA ASN A 650 21.72 -15.29 -3.51
C ASN A 650 20.51 -14.57 -2.86
N ILE A 651 20.16 -13.42 -3.42
CA ILE A 651 19.01 -12.60 -3.02
C ILE A 651 17.97 -12.68 -4.13
N ARG A 652 16.72 -12.95 -3.77
CA ARG A 652 15.60 -13.07 -4.71
C ARG A 652 14.57 -11.99 -4.43
N PHE A 653 14.26 -11.20 -5.44
CA PHE A 653 13.14 -10.26 -5.40
C PHE A 653 12.03 -10.79 -6.29
N ARG A 654 10.81 -10.77 -5.75
CA ARG A 654 9.57 -11.13 -6.43
C ARG A 654 8.56 -10.03 -6.18
N ASN A 655 7.84 -9.64 -7.22
CA ASN A 655 6.82 -8.60 -7.17
C ASN A 655 7.24 -7.33 -6.39
N VAL A 656 8.03 -6.46 -7.01
CA VAL A 656 8.55 -5.23 -6.39
C VAL A 656 7.76 -4.03 -6.89
N HIS A 657 7.31 -3.21 -5.94
CA HIS A 657 6.60 -1.96 -6.15
C HIS A 657 7.33 -0.83 -5.42
N VAL A 658 7.83 0.15 -6.17
CA VAL A 658 8.50 1.34 -5.62
C VAL A 658 7.77 2.57 -6.11
N ASN A 659 7.19 3.33 -5.18
CA ASN A 659 6.25 4.37 -5.57
C ASN A 659 6.31 5.61 -4.66
N ALA A 660 5.74 6.71 -5.15
CA ALA A 660 5.65 7.96 -4.41
C ALA A 660 4.34 8.71 -4.68
N GLU A 661 3.30 7.94 -5.01
CA GLU A 661 1.94 8.37 -5.23
C GLU A 661 1.01 7.73 -4.21
N SER A 662 0.02 8.49 -3.74
CA SER A 662 -0.98 8.00 -2.80
C SER A 662 -2.20 8.91 -2.82
N GLY A 663 -3.38 8.29 -2.85
CA GLY A 663 -4.64 8.98 -2.81
C GLY A 663 -4.90 9.69 -1.50
N PHE A 664 -5.88 10.58 -1.51
CA PHE A 664 -6.59 10.99 -0.31
C PHE A 664 -8.00 11.48 -0.67
N ALA A 665 -8.86 11.58 0.33
CA ALA A 665 -10.22 12.09 0.19
C ALA A 665 -10.40 13.38 1.00
N THR A 666 -11.07 14.38 0.44
CA THR A 666 -11.29 15.67 1.10
C THR A 666 -12.59 16.34 0.67
N CYS A 667 -13.02 17.34 1.44
CA CYS A 667 -14.10 18.27 1.13
C CYS A 667 -13.60 19.68 1.43
N ASP A 668 -13.78 20.59 0.47
CA ASP A 668 -13.39 22.00 0.58
C ASP A 668 -14.48 22.88 -0.05
N GLU A 669 -14.17 24.16 -0.29
CA GLU A 669 -15.08 25.12 -0.93
C GLU A 669 -15.53 24.69 -2.35
N ASN A 670 -14.76 23.79 -2.99
CA ASN A 670 -15.02 23.23 -4.32
C ASN A 670 -15.71 21.84 -4.26
N GLY A 671 -16.13 21.38 -3.07
CA GLY A 671 -16.89 20.15 -2.88
C GLY A 671 -16.05 18.95 -2.43
N CYS A 672 -16.70 17.79 -2.29
CA CYS A 672 -16.07 16.55 -1.83
C CYS A 672 -15.57 15.71 -3.00
N ASP A 673 -14.33 15.24 -2.92
CA ASP A 673 -13.72 14.42 -3.97
C ASP A 673 -12.50 13.64 -3.43
N THR A 674 -11.90 12.82 -4.29
CA THR A 674 -10.67 12.06 -4.04
C THR A 674 -9.64 12.42 -5.08
N TYR A 675 -8.37 12.48 -4.70
CA TYR A 675 -7.28 12.82 -5.64
C TYR A 675 -6.07 11.94 -5.38
N LEU A 676 -5.47 11.43 -6.46
CA LEU A 676 -4.20 10.72 -6.42
C LEU A 676 -3.07 11.75 -6.47
N ARG A 677 -2.41 11.97 -5.33
CA ARG A 677 -1.28 12.89 -5.23
C ARG A 677 -0.01 12.20 -5.71
N ALA A 678 0.87 12.91 -6.40
CA ALA A 678 2.18 12.40 -6.79
C ALA A 678 3.33 13.26 -6.21
N SER A 679 4.41 12.59 -5.78
CA SER A 679 5.63 13.29 -5.39
C SER A 679 6.46 13.72 -6.60
N LYS A 680 7.17 14.84 -6.46
CA LYS A 680 8.26 15.22 -7.35
C LYS A 680 9.58 14.52 -7.06
N TYR A 681 9.66 13.80 -5.95
CA TYR A 681 10.89 13.23 -5.45
C TYR A 681 10.70 11.75 -5.06
N PRO A 682 10.28 10.89 -6.02
CA PRO A 682 10.35 9.44 -5.81
C PRO A 682 11.81 9.00 -5.62
N PHE A 683 12.01 7.73 -5.28
CA PHE A 683 13.34 7.14 -5.44
C PHE A 683 13.77 7.20 -6.90
N GLU A 684 15.06 7.46 -7.15
CA GLU A 684 15.60 7.43 -8.51
C GLU A 684 15.79 6.00 -9.02
N ASN A 685 16.09 5.06 -8.13
CA ASN A 685 16.33 3.68 -8.47
C ASN A 685 15.67 2.74 -7.45
N THR A 686 15.31 1.55 -7.87
CA THR A 686 14.84 0.54 -6.92
C THR A 686 15.99 0.00 -6.09
N LEU A 687 17.15 -0.28 -6.70
CA LEU A 687 18.27 -0.91 -6.01
C LEU A 687 19.62 -0.33 -6.46
N GLN A 688 20.52 -0.11 -5.50
CA GLN A 688 21.95 0.09 -5.71
C GLN A 688 22.76 -1.04 -5.09
N ASP A 689 23.54 -1.73 -5.93
CA ASP A 689 24.59 -2.63 -5.49
C ASP A 689 25.91 -1.85 -5.37
N LEU A 690 26.27 -1.55 -4.13
CA LEU A 690 27.45 -0.76 -3.82
C LEU A 690 28.76 -1.54 -3.98
N THR A 691 28.71 -2.87 -4.02
CA THR A 691 29.89 -3.72 -4.22
C THR A 691 30.28 -3.76 -5.69
N HIS A 692 29.31 -3.97 -6.58
CA HIS A 692 29.57 -4.10 -8.01
C HIS A 692 29.29 -2.82 -8.80
N LYS A 693 28.81 -1.76 -8.14
CA LYS A 693 28.49 -0.45 -8.73
C LYS A 693 27.44 -0.55 -9.85
N GLN A 694 26.40 -1.34 -9.60
CA GLN A 694 25.28 -1.55 -10.52
C GLN A 694 23.97 -1.07 -9.91
N GLU A 695 23.01 -0.73 -10.77
CA GLU A 695 21.72 -0.19 -10.36
C GLU A 695 20.56 -0.95 -11.03
N VAL A 696 19.41 -0.97 -10.38
CA VAL A 696 18.13 -1.37 -10.98
C VAL A 696 17.23 -0.16 -11.04
N ARG A 697 16.92 0.30 -12.26
CA ARG A 697 16.14 1.53 -12.50
C ARG A 697 14.64 1.29 -12.61
N GLU A 698 14.22 0.07 -12.89
CA GLU A 698 12.79 -0.25 -12.96
C GLU A 698 12.18 -0.17 -11.56
N HIS A 699 11.18 0.69 -11.37
CA HIS A 699 10.41 0.80 -10.11
C HIS A 699 9.46 -0.38 -9.89
N GLU A 700 9.07 -1.04 -10.98
CA GLU A 700 8.13 -2.15 -10.99
C GLU A 700 8.76 -3.36 -11.65
N PHE A 701 8.78 -4.51 -10.96
CA PHE A 701 9.16 -5.77 -11.60
C PHE A 701 8.75 -7.03 -10.84
N ALA A 702 8.39 -8.07 -11.60
CA ALA A 702 7.95 -9.35 -11.05
C ALA A 702 9.10 -10.25 -10.58
N MET A 703 10.29 -10.16 -11.19
CA MET A 703 11.39 -11.09 -10.88
C MET A 703 12.78 -10.50 -11.10
N LEU A 704 13.64 -10.63 -10.08
CA LEU A 704 15.09 -10.45 -10.15
C LEU A 704 15.77 -11.48 -9.24
N ASP A 705 16.71 -12.24 -9.78
CA ASP A 705 17.58 -13.14 -9.03
C ASP A 705 19.02 -12.62 -9.05
N ILE A 706 19.60 -12.44 -7.87
CA ILE A 706 20.99 -12.03 -7.68
C ILE A 706 21.75 -13.26 -7.19
N GLY A 707 22.62 -13.82 -8.05
CA GLY A 707 23.39 -15.02 -7.74
C GLY A 707 24.46 -14.83 -6.64
N PRO A 708 25.17 -15.90 -6.24
CA PRO A 708 26.26 -15.83 -5.26
C PRO A 708 27.51 -15.14 -5.84
N ASP A 709 27.77 -15.32 -7.12
CA ASP A 709 28.86 -14.70 -7.87
C ASP A 709 28.29 -13.61 -8.76
N VAL A 710 28.13 -12.40 -8.22
CA VAL A 710 27.75 -11.24 -9.04
C VAL A 710 29.01 -10.80 -9.80
N PRO A 711 29.03 -10.82 -11.14
CA PRO A 711 30.21 -10.42 -11.88
C PRO A 711 30.53 -8.96 -11.57
N ALA A 712 31.80 -8.66 -11.29
CA ALA A 712 32.30 -7.29 -11.33
C ALA A 712 32.23 -6.79 -12.77
N SER A 713 31.09 -6.22 -13.15
CA SER A 713 30.93 -5.54 -14.44
C SER A 713 30.96 -4.04 -14.19
N ALA A 714 31.66 -3.30 -15.04
CA ALA A 714 31.60 -1.86 -14.99
C ALA A 714 30.15 -1.40 -15.20
N ALA A 715 29.71 -0.40 -14.45
CA ALA A 715 28.46 0.29 -14.74
C ALA A 715 28.41 0.63 -16.24
N PRO A 716 27.26 0.44 -16.92
CA PRO A 716 27.14 0.82 -18.32
C PRO A 716 27.63 2.26 -18.51
N ALA A 717 28.56 2.47 -19.44
CA ALA A 717 29.00 3.82 -19.75
C ALA A 717 27.79 4.62 -20.26
N PRO A 718 27.63 5.89 -19.84
CA PRO A 718 26.61 6.76 -20.40
C PRO A 718 26.68 6.74 -21.92
N ASP A 719 25.53 6.90 -22.57
CA ASP A 719 25.49 7.02 -24.02
C ASP A 719 26.40 8.18 -24.47
N PRO A 720 27.40 7.95 -25.34
CA PRO A 720 28.33 9.00 -25.74
C PRO A 720 27.66 10.18 -26.46
N ARG A 721 26.40 10.02 -26.89
CA ARG A 721 25.56 11.09 -27.47
C ARG A 721 25.04 12.05 -26.40
N VAL A 722 24.89 11.60 -25.16
CA VAL A 722 24.39 12.39 -24.03
C VAL A 722 25.52 13.23 -23.46
N ARG A 723 25.38 14.55 -23.54
CA ARG A 723 26.33 15.52 -22.99
C ARG A 723 25.71 16.19 -21.78
N LYS A 724 26.44 16.18 -20.67
CA LYS A 724 26.12 17.03 -19.51
C LYS A 724 26.41 18.49 -19.87
N LEU A 725 25.42 19.36 -19.68
CA LEU A 725 25.53 20.79 -19.97
C LEU A 725 25.87 21.57 -18.70
N GLU A 726 25.14 21.31 -17.61
CA GLU A 726 25.27 22.00 -16.32
C GLU A 726 24.93 21.03 -15.19
N ASP A 727 25.43 21.29 -13.99
CA ASP A 727 25.13 20.54 -12.76
C ASP A 727 25.07 21.46 -11.52
N GLY A 728 24.91 20.85 -10.34
CA GLY A 728 24.82 21.58 -9.06
C GLY A 728 23.40 22.02 -8.71
N PHE A 729 22.39 21.48 -9.38
CA PHE A 729 20.99 21.74 -9.08
C PHE A 729 20.48 20.86 -7.94
N TYR A 730 19.41 21.31 -7.29
CA TYR A 730 18.71 20.47 -6.33
C TYR A 730 17.71 19.53 -6.99
N SER A 731 16.85 20.07 -7.86
CA SER A 731 15.92 19.31 -8.70
C SER A 731 15.35 20.18 -9.80
N ILE A 732 15.70 19.91 -11.06
CA ILE A 732 15.22 20.71 -12.19
C ILE A 732 14.16 19.99 -13.02
N ALA A 733 13.08 20.70 -13.30
CA ALA A 733 11.96 20.28 -14.16
C ALA A 733 11.13 21.53 -14.54
N GLY A 734 9.89 21.33 -15.01
CA GLY A 734 8.94 22.39 -15.27
C GLY A 734 9.37 23.34 -16.39
N ALA A 735 10.13 22.86 -17.35
CA ALA A 735 10.77 23.63 -18.38
C ALA A 735 9.86 23.99 -19.57
N ALA A 736 10.23 25.08 -20.25
CA ALA A 736 9.68 25.52 -21.52
C ALA A 736 10.81 26.02 -22.44
N VAL A 737 10.57 26.03 -23.75
CA VAL A 737 11.51 26.50 -24.76
C VAL A 737 10.89 27.67 -25.54
N ASP A 738 11.66 28.73 -25.78
CA ASP A 738 11.20 29.87 -26.58
C ASP A 738 11.33 29.63 -28.09
N SER A 739 10.88 30.59 -28.89
CA SER A 739 10.91 30.49 -30.36
C SER A 739 12.32 30.49 -30.96
N GLN A 740 13.36 30.80 -30.19
CA GLN A 740 14.76 30.74 -30.59
C GLN A 740 15.44 29.46 -30.09
N GLY A 741 14.71 28.57 -29.42
CA GLY A 741 15.25 27.33 -28.88
C GLY A 741 15.94 27.47 -27.53
N LYS A 742 15.85 28.64 -26.86
CA LYS A 742 16.42 28.82 -25.52
C LYS A 742 15.54 28.14 -24.48
N LEU A 743 16.18 27.35 -23.60
CA LEU A 743 15.52 26.61 -22.54
C LEU A 743 15.33 27.50 -21.31
N TYR A 744 14.18 27.39 -20.66
CA TYR A 744 13.87 27.96 -19.34
C TYR A 744 13.36 26.85 -18.43
N PHE A 745 13.78 26.80 -17.16
CA PHE A 745 13.42 25.71 -16.25
C PHE A 745 13.46 26.13 -14.79
N VAL A 746 12.85 25.32 -13.93
CA VAL A 746 12.68 25.61 -12.51
C VAL A 746 13.57 24.72 -11.66
N ASP A 747 14.33 25.33 -10.73
CA ASP A 747 14.83 24.62 -9.55
C ASP A 747 13.89 24.94 -8.38
N ARG A 748 12.99 23.99 -8.09
CA ARG A 748 11.82 24.22 -7.23
C ARG A 748 12.23 24.52 -5.79
N ARG A 749 13.23 23.81 -5.26
CA ARG A 749 13.64 23.94 -3.85
C ARG A 749 14.08 25.36 -3.51
N PHE A 750 14.69 26.03 -4.48
CA PHE A 750 15.21 27.38 -4.31
C PHE A 750 14.30 28.46 -4.91
N ASN A 751 13.14 28.10 -5.48
CA ASN A 751 12.22 29.02 -6.15
C ASN A 751 12.88 29.77 -7.33
N ARG A 752 13.84 29.14 -8.01
CA ARG A 752 14.62 29.78 -9.08
C ARG A 752 14.16 29.35 -10.45
N ILE A 753 14.07 30.31 -11.36
CA ILE A 753 13.89 30.09 -12.78
C ILE A 753 15.22 30.38 -13.47
N TYR A 754 15.76 29.39 -14.16
CA TYR A 754 16.97 29.49 -14.97
C TYR A 754 16.63 29.56 -16.46
N SER A 755 17.61 29.98 -17.25
CA SER A 755 17.65 29.75 -18.69
C SER A 755 18.98 29.18 -19.12
N TRP A 756 18.97 28.48 -20.25
CA TRP A 756 20.17 27.94 -20.88
C TRP A 756 20.10 28.03 -22.41
N SER A 757 21.19 28.46 -23.02
CA SER A 757 21.43 28.32 -24.46
C SER A 757 22.92 28.11 -24.71
N LYS A 758 23.28 27.56 -25.89
CA LYS A 758 24.69 27.39 -26.26
C LYS A 758 25.45 28.72 -26.29
N ARG A 759 24.77 29.81 -26.65
CA ARG A 759 25.36 31.14 -26.77
C ARG A 759 25.56 31.83 -25.41
N ASP A 760 24.55 31.75 -24.55
CA ASP A 760 24.50 32.54 -23.32
C ASP A 760 24.96 31.75 -22.08
N GLY A 761 25.03 30.42 -22.16
CA GLY A 761 25.26 29.54 -21.00
C GLY A 761 24.08 29.55 -20.03
N LEU A 762 24.31 29.07 -18.81
CA LEU A 762 23.34 29.11 -17.71
C LEU A 762 23.19 30.52 -17.14
N ALA A 763 21.95 30.99 -16.98
CA ALA A 763 21.65 32.25 -16.32
C ALA A 763 20.42 32.15 -15.40
N VAL A 764 20.46 32.82 -14.25
CA VAL A 764 19.27 33.03 -13.40
C VAL A 764 18.39 34.08 -14.07
N VAL A 765 17.17 33.67 -14.43
CA VAL A 765 16.15 34.55 -15.01
C VAL A 765 15.27 35.15 -13.93
N ARG A 766 15.00 34.40 -12.85
CA ARG A 766 14.25 34.92 -11.70
C ARG A 766 14.56 34.16 -10.42
N ASP A 767 14.64 34.88 -9.31
CA ASP A 767 14.84 34.35 -7.96
C ASP A 767 13.82 34.99 -7.00
N ALA A 768 12.54 34.71 -7.26
CA ALA A 768 11.43 35.26 -6.48
C ALA A 768 10.82 34.14 -5.63
N PRO A 769 10.47 34.39 -4.34
CA PRO A 769 9.94 33.36 -3.44
C PRO A 769 8.45 33.11 -3.70
N LEU A 770 8.12 32.73 -4.93
CA LEU A 770 6.76 32.54 -5.43
C LEU A 770 6.49 31.08 -5.79
N ASP A 771 7.29 30.12 -5.32
CA ASP A 771 7.10 28.67 -5.51
C ASP A 771 6.72 28.26 -6.96
N PRO A 772 7.53 28.64 -7.96
CA PRO A 772 7.32 28.22 -9.34
C PRO A 772 7.40 26.70 -9.46
N VAL A 773 6.55 26.11 -10.30
CA VAL A 773 6.49 24.65 -10.53
C VAL A 773 6.66 24.31 -12.01
N ASN A 774 5.83 24.90 -12.88
CA ASN A 774 5.85 24.63 -14.32
C ASN A 774 5.81 25.93 -15.12
N LEU A 775 6.48 25.93 -16.28
CA LEU A 775 6.58 27.08 -17.18
C LEU A 775 5.90 26.81 -18.52
N ALA A 776 5.41 27.87 -19.14
CA ALA A 776 5.03 27.91 -20.54
C ALA A 776 5.31 29.30 -21.12
N ILE A 777 5.52 29.40 -22.43
CA ILE A 777 5.91 30.67 -23.07
C ILE A 777 4.85 31.08 -24.08
N ASP A 778 4.42 32.34 -24.00
CA ASP A 778 3.46 32.94 -24.94
C ASP A 778 4.15 33.46 -26.22
N LYS A 779 3.38 33.91 -27.23
CA LYS A 779 3.93 34.38 -28.51
C LYS A 779 4.79 35.64 -28.35
N SER A 780 4.56 36.45 -27.32
CA SER A 780 5.38 37.62 -27.02
C SER A 780 6.78 37.27 -26.45
N GLY A 781 6.96 36.04 -26.00
CA GLY A 781 8.16 35.56 -25.31
C GLY A 781 8.10 35.75 -23.80
N ALA A 782 6.96 36.16 -23.24
CA ALA A 782 6.77 36.22 -21.80
C ALA A 782 6.55 34.81 -21.24
N ILE A 783 7.03 34.59 -20.02
CA ILE A 783 6.94 33.30 -19.33
C ILE A 783 5.69 33.33 -18.45
N MET A 784 4.74 32.44 -18.74
CA MET A 784 3.65 32.06 -17.84
C MET A 784 4.18 31.00 -16.86
N VAL A 785 3.93 31.22 -15.57
CA VAL A 785 4.38 30.36 -14.47
C VAL A 785 3.17 29.81 -13.73
N VAL A 786 3.13 28.49 -13.58
CA VAL A 786 2.26 27.79 -12.63
C VAL A 786 3.01 27.66 -11.31
N SER A 787 2.39 28.11 -10.22
CA SER A 787 2.98 28.17 -8.89
C SER A 787 2.05 27.54 -7.84
N SER A 788 2.63 26.86 -6.84
CA SER A 788 1.88 26.35 -5.68
C SER A 788 1.64 27.42 -4.60
N PHE A 789 2.02 28.68 -4.85
CA PHE A 789 1.82 29.77 -3.91
C PHE A 789 0.32 30.10 -3.72
N GLY A 790 -0.14 30.05 -2.46
CA GLY A 790 -1.51 30.37 -2.06
C GLY A 790 -2.44 29.17 -1.89
N PRO A 791 -3.70 29.38 -1.47
CA PRO A 791 -4.64 28.29 -1.19
C PRO A 791 -5.07 27.49 -2.43
N GLU A 792 -5.18 28.15 -3.60
CA GLU A 792 -5.59 27.54 -4.88
C GLU A 792 -4.44 27.52 -5.90
N GLY A 793 -3.19 27.69 -5.44
CA GLY A 793 -2.07 28.03 -6.31
C GLY A 793 -2.21 29.42 -6.96
N THR A 794 -1.20 29.81 -7.73
CA THR A 794 -1.17 31.08 -8.46
C THR A 794 -0.63 30.87 -9.87
N VAL A 795 -1.21 31.55 -10.85
CA VAL A 795 -0.63 31.66 -12.20
C VAL A 795 -0.24 33.11 -12.43
N TYR A 796 0.98 33.35 -12.89
CA TYR A 796 1.47 34.70 -13.20
C TYR A 796 2.34 34.70 -14.45
N SER A 797 2.59 35.87 -15.03
CA SER A 797 3.46 36.06 -16.19
C SER A 797 4.49 37.16 -15.95
N PHE A 798 5.66 37.04 -16.59
CA PHE A 798 6.68 38.08 -16.61
C PHE A 798 7.53 38.04 -17.90
N ASP A 799 8.15 39.15 -18.25
CA ASP A 799 9.09 39.24 -19.38
C ASP A 799 10.49 38.77 -18.94
N PRO A 800 11.05 37.68 -19.50
CA PRO A 800 12.38 37.19 -19.12
C PRO A 800 13.53 38.14 -19.47
N ARG A 801 13.30 39.15 -20.33
CA ARG A 801 14.26 40.22 -20.62
C ARG A 801 14.32 41.26 -19.51
N GLN A 802 13.37 41.23 -18.58
CA GLN A 802 13.34 42.07 -17.38
C GLN A 802 13.22 41.22 -16.11
N PRO A 803 14.29 40.47 -15.73
CA PRO A 803 14.31 39.61 -14.54
C PRO A 803 13.79 40.23 -13.24
N ALA A 804 14.13 41.51 -13.01
CA ALA A 804 13.72 42.28 -11.84
C ALA A 804 12.42 43.11 -12.06
N GLY A 805 11.81 43.00 -13.24
CA GLY A 805 10.56 43.69 -13.59
C GLY A 805 9.35 43.12 -12.85
N PRO A 806 8.18 43.79 -12.94
CA PRO A 806 6.97 43.35 -12.27
C PRO A 806 6.45 42.01 -12.82
N VAL A 807 5.72 41.27 -11.96
CA VAL A 807 4.93 40.10 -12.38
C VAL A 807 3.47 40.50 -12.58
N THR A 808 2.80 39.86 -13.52
CA THR A 808 1.36 40.02 -13.77
C THR A 808 0.64 38.77 -13.31
N VAL A 809 -0.10 38.85 -12.21
CA VAL A 809 -0.96 37.74 -11.76
C VAL A 809 -2.12 37.57 -12.72
N ILE A 810 -2.31 36.35 -13.23
CA ILE A 810 -3.36 36.00 -14.17
C ILE A 810 -4.52 35.40 -13.37
N LYS A 811 -5.67 36.07 -13.39
CA LYS A 811 -6.88 35.55 -12.75
C LYS A 811 -7.57 34.54 -13.67
N PRO A 812 -8.14 33.45 -13.15
CA PRO A 812 -8.86 32.50 -13.99
C PRO A 812 -10.18 33.13 -14.48
N THR A 813 -10.47 33.01 -15.76
CA THR A 813 -11.72 33.47 -16.40
C THR A 813 -12.56 32.28 -16.84
N PRO A 814 -13.87 32.43 -17.12
CA PRO A 814 -14.66 31.37 -17.73
C PRO A 814 -14.01 30.87 -19.03
N ALA A 815 -13.99 29.55 -19.23
CA ALA A 815 -13.38 28.95 -20.42
C ALA A 815 -14.11 29.36 -21.69
N LYS A 816 -13.36 29.66 -22.77
CA LYS A 816 -13.91 30.04 -24.08
C LYS A 816 -13.35 29.12 -25.17
N ALA A 817 -13.97 29.11 -26.34
CA ALA A 817 -13.38 28.46 -27.50
C ALA A 817 -12.07 29.19 -27.85
N ALA A 818 -10.94 28.48 -27.76
CA ALA A 818 -9.60 29.03 -27.94
C ALA A 818 -9.31 29.35 -29.43
N SER A 819 -9.87 30.43 -29.97
CA SER A 819 -9.62 30.82 -31.36
C SER A 819 -8.19 31.33 -31.56
N GLY A 820 -7.29 30.46 -32.01
CA GLY A 820 -5.90 30.81 -32.38
C GLY A 820 -4.87 30.84 -31.25
N ALA A 821 -5.28 30.54 -30.02
CA ALA A 821 -4.38 30.34 -28.88
C ALA A 821 -3.91 28.88 -28.79
N ARG A 822 -2.70 28.65 -28.24
CA ARG A 822 -2.25 27.31 -27.87
C ARG A 822 -2.80 26.96 -26.49
N VAL A 823 -3.31 25.74 -26.35
CA VAL A 823 -3.78 25.21 -25.07
C VAL A 823 -2.67 24.36 -24.47
N VAL A 824 -2.36 24.61 -23.21
CA VAL A 824 -1.30 23.95 -22.45
C VAL A 824 -1.89 22.97 -21.46
N VAL A 825 -1.40 21.73 -21.44
CA VAL A 825 -1.87 20.65 -20.56
C VAL A 825 -0.68 19.92 -19.93
N PRO A 826 -0.89 19.19 -18.81
CA PRO A 826 0.13 18.32 -18.21
C PRO A 826 0.75 17.33 -19.22
N VAL A 827 2.07 17.09 -19.10
CA VAL A 827 2.75 16.03 -19.87
C VAL A 827 2.59 14.64 -19.24
N ASN A 828 2.17 14.59 -17.98
CA ASN A 828 1.95 13.34 -17.28
C ASN A 828 0.84 13.49 -16.22
N PHE A 829 0.03 12.43 -16.08
CA PHE A 829 -1.16 12.37 -15.21
C PHE A 829 -1.11 11.14 -14.30
N TRP A 830 -1.89 11.18 -13.20
CA TRP A 830 -2.09 10.06 -12.29
C TRP A 830 -3.58 9.90 -11.96
N GLN A 831 -4.12 8.70 -12.16
CA GLN A 831 -5.53 8.41 -11.97
C GLN A 831 -5.78 6.92 -11.72
N ASN A 832 -6.06 6.55 -10.46
CA ASN A 832 -6.28 5.15 -10.07
C ASN A 832 -7.51 4.89 -9.19
N GLY A 833 -8.32 5.92 -8.93
CA GLY A 833 -9.60 5.80 -8.23
C GLY A 833 -9.53 5.50 -6.73
N GLU A 834 -8.35 5.61 -6.09
CA GLU A 834 -8.19 5.38 -4.65
C GLU A 834 -9.26 6.09 -3.79
N PHE A 835 -9.66 5.44 -2.70
CA PHE A 835 -10.75 5.84 -1.77
C PHE A 835 -12.18 5.72 -2.29
N ARG A 836 -12.40 5.55 -3.60
CA ARG A 836 -13.73 5.33 -4.16
C ARG A 836 -13.93 3.85 -4.48
N ASP A 837 -15.08 3.32 -4.08
CA ASP A 837 -15.53 2.00 -4.51
C ASP A 837 -15.76 1.99 -6.04
N GLN A 838 -14.92 1.26 -6.76
CA GLN A 838 -14.94 1.22 -8.23
C GLN A 838 -15.87 0.14 -8.79
N LEU A 839 -16.46 -0.70 -7.93
CA LEU A 839 -17.37 -1.76 -8.37
C LEU A 839 -18.72 -1.16 -8.76
N ASN A 840 -19.16 -1.44 -9.99
CA ASN A 840 -20.53 -1.16 -10.37
C ASN A 840 -21.47 -2.21 -9.76
N PHE A 841 -22.36 -1.80 -8.85
CA PHE A 841 -23.23 -2.73 -8.10
C PHE A 841 -24.34 -3.38 -8.95
N ASP A 842 -24.60 -2.90 -10.16
CA ASP A 842 -25.57 -3.51 -11.08
C ASP A 842 -24.91 -4.58 -11.97
N THR A 843 -23.68 -4.35 -12.43
CA THR A 843 -22.97 -5.26 -13.34
C THR A 843 -21.96 -6.18 -12.64
N TYR A 844 -21.50 -5.81 -11.45
CA TYR A 844 -20.35 -6.40 -10.75
C TYR A 844 -19.06 -6.40 -11.57
N GLU A 845 -18.90 -5.40 -12.44
CA GLU A 845 -17.65 -5.10 -13.11
C GLU A 845 -17.02 -3.86 -12.47
N PHE A 846 -15.71 -3.90 -12.31
CA PHE A 846 -14.94 -2.72 -11.92
C PHE A 846 -14.76 -1.82 -13.14
N THR A 847 -14.88 -0.51 -12.94
CA THR A 847 -14.44 0.46 -13.97
C THR A 847 -12.95 0.28 -14.17
N THR A 848 -12.45 0.14 -15.40
CA THR A 848 -11.01 -0.04 -15.69
C THR A 848 -10.23 1.27 -15.56
N LEU A 849 -8.90 1.19 -15.35
CA LEU A 849 -8.03 2.38 -15.33
C LEU A 849 -8.13 3.17 -16.64
N ALA A 850 -8.15 2.49 -17.78
CA ALA A 850 -8.28 3.12 -19.09
C ALA A 850 -9.62 3.84 -19.27
N GLU A 851 -10.73 3.23 -18.82
CA GLU A 851 -12.06 3.88 -18.84
C GLU A 851 -12.12 5.09 -17.91
N MET A 852 -11.54 4.96 -16.71
CA MET A 852 -11.47 6.04 -15.73
C MET A 852 -10.67 7.21 -16.27
N PHE A 853 -9.48 6.93 -16.80
CA PHE A 853 -8.59 7.93 -17.37
C PHE A 853 -9.25 8.63 -18.56
N ALA A 854 -9.78 7.87 -19.53
CA ALA A 854 -10.46 8.42 -20.69
C ALA A 854 -11.67 9.30 -20.33
N ARG A 855 -12.46 8.89 -19.33
CA ARG A 855 -13.60 9.68 -18.84
C ARG A 855 -13.14 11.01 -18.25
N ASP A 856 -12.13 10.99 -17.38
CA ASP A 856 -11.82 12.14 -16.53
C ASP A 856 -10.95 13.18 -17.25
N VAL A 857 -10.05 12.76 -18.15
CA VAL A 857 -9.29 13.71 -19.00
C VAL A 857 -10.16 14.36 -20.08
N ALA A 858 -11.26 13.72 -20.48
CA ALA A 858 -12.22 14.29 -21.43
C ALA A 858 -13.13 15.35 -20.81
N LEU A 859 -13.08 15.59 -19.49
CA LEU A 859 -13.92 16.59 -18.82
C LEU A 859 -13.39 18.02 -19.08
N PRO A 860 -14.17 18.89 -19.75
CA PRO A 860 -13.76 20.27 -20.00
C PRO A 860 -13.71 21.08 -18.71
N LYS A 861 -12.61 21.82 -18.51
CA LYS A 861 -12.48 22.70 -17.35
C LYS A 861 -13.31 23.97 -17.58
N GLN A 862 -14.00 24.41 -16.54
CA GLN A 862 -14.96 25.53 -16.62
C GLN A 862 -14.29 26.90 -16.62
N ARG A 863 -13.01 26.96 -16.21
CA ARG A 863 -12.22 28.18 -16.13
C ARG A 863 -10.85 27.95 -16.76
N GLU A 864 -10.19 29.03 -17.14
CA GLU A 864 -8.88 29.03 -17.77
C GLU A 864 -8.08 30.28 -17.40
N TYR A 865 -6.76 30.18 -17.45
CA TYR A 865 -5.82 31.28 -17.36
C TYR A 865 -5.36 31.64 -18.77
N VAL A 866 -5.46 32.90 -19.15
CA VAL A 866 -5.09 33.40 -20.49
C VAL A 866 -3.85 34.28 -20.37
N SER A 867 -2.84 34.06 -21.20
CA SER A 867 -1.65 34.92 -21.23
C SER A 867 -2.03 36.37 -21.53
N PRO A 868 -1.25 37.36 -21.07
CA PRO A 868 -1.52 38.76 -21.35
C PRO A 868 -1.64 39.09 -22.85
N ASP A 869 -0.92 38.37 -23.71
CA ASP A 869 -1.00 38.52 -25.18
C ASP A 869 -2.13 37.72 -25.84
N GLY A 870 -2.89 36.95 -25.06
CA GLY A 870 -4.02 36.12 -25.52
C GLY A 870 -3.63 34.87 -26.31
N SER A 871 -2.34 34.57 -26.48
CA SER A 871 -1.87 33.51 -27.36
C SER A 871 -1.71 32.14 -26.70
N LEU A 872 -1.81 32.08 -25.37
CA LEU A 872 -1.63 30.88 -24.57
C LEU A 872 -2.78 30.75 -23.56
N VAL A 873 -3.33 29.55 -23.45
CA VAL A 873 -4.40 29.20 -22.51
C VAL A 873 -3.97 28.01 -21.67
N LEU A 874 -4.11 28.13 -20.35
CA LEU A 874 -3.95 27.05 -19.39
C LEU A 874 -5.31 26.75 -18.74
N PRO A 875 -5.92 25.57 -18.94
CA PRO A 875 -7.13 25.18 -18.22
C PRO A 875 -6.91 25.27 -16.70
N ALA A 876 -7.92 25.74 -15.96
CA ALA A 876 -7.84 25.84 -14.51
C ALA A 876 -8.22 24.51 -13.86
N TYR A 877 -7.23 23.64 -13.66
CA TYR A 877 -7.37 22.39 -12.90
C TYR A 877 -7.65 22.69 -11.43
N ARG A 878 -8.48 21.86 -10.79
CA ARG A 878 -8.79 21.98 -9.35
C ARG A 878 -7.51 21.76 -8.55
N VAL A 879 -7.28 22.63 -7.57
CA VAL A 879 -6.22 22.43 -6.58
C VAL A 879 -6.80 21.74 -5.35
N PHE A 880 -6.18 20.63 -4.96
CA PHE A 880 -6.49 19.86 -3.78
C PHE A 880 -5.57 20.28 -2.64
N LYS A 881 -6.17 20.59 -1.49
CA LYS A 881 -5.49 21.12 -0.32
C LYS A 881 -5.38 20.06 0.77
N GLN A 882 -4.18 19.93 1.33
CA GLN A 882 -3.93 19.14 2.54
C GLN A 882 -3.21 20.01 3.57
N GLY A 883 -3.79 20.14 4.77
CA GLY A 883 -3.28 21.02 5.82
C GLY A 883 -3.77 22.47 5.70
N PRO A 884 -3.15 23.42 6.42
CA PRO A 884 -3.62 24.81 6.52
C PRO A 884 -3.52 25.58 5.19
N ASN A 885 -4.21 26.74 5.13
CA ASN A 885 -4.20 27.63 3.97
C ASN A 885 -2.86 28.39 3.77
N ASP A 886 -1.97 28.33 4.76
CA ASP A 886 -0.66 28.98 4.73
C ASP A 886 0.42 28.09 4.08
N HIS A 887 1.68 28.53 4.19
CA HIS A 887 2.86 27.86 3.63
C HIS A 887 3.18 26.49 4.26
N LEU A 888 2.47 26.07 5.31
CA LEU A 888 2.62 24.74 5.92
C LEU A 888 1.70 23.69 5.28
N GLY A 889 0.72 24.12 4.48
CA GLY A 889 -0.15 23.23 3.72
C GLY A 889 0.42 22.86 2.35
N TYR A 890 0.02 21.70 1.85
CA TYR A 890 0.42 21.17 0.55
C TYR A 890 -0.68 21.42 -0.49
N ARG A 891 -0.28 21.58 -1.75
CA ARG A 891 -1.16 21.80 -2.91
C ARG A 891 -0.85 20.73 -3.96
N PHE A 892 -1.90 20.09 -4.44
CA PHE A 892 -1.83 19.05 -5.47
C PHE A 892 -2.82 19.36 -6.58
N SER A 893 -2.42 19.09 -7.82
CA SER A 893 -3.24 19.32 -9.02
C SER A 893 -2.48 18.74 -10.20
N ASP A 894 -3.16 18.36 -11.28
CA ASP A 894 -2.48 17.78 -12.44
C ASP A 894 -1.40 18.73 -12.98
N THR A 895 -1.61 20.05 -12.89
CA THR A 895 -0.63 21.07 -13.31
C THR A 895 0.49 21.35 -12.29
N LEU A 896 0.38 20.86 -11.06
CA LEU A 896 1.42 20.94 -10.02
C LEU A 896 2.20 19.63 -9.90
N ASP A 897 1.53 18.50 -10.09
CA ASP A 897 2.07 17.14 -9.97
C ASP A 897 2.85 16.75 -11.25
N THR A 898 2.52 17.33 -12.41
CA THR A 898 3.19 17.07 -13.71
C THR A 898 4.59 17.69 -13.82
N HIS A 899 5.58 16.96 -14.38
CA HIS A 899 6.98 17.41 -14.49
C HIS A 899 7.23 18.44 -15.60
N GLY A 900 6.22 18.69 -16.44
CA GLY A 900 6.28 19.68 -17.50
C GLY A 900 4.93 19.85 -18.14
N LEU A 901 4.86 20.74 -19.12
CA LEU A 901 3.65 21.02 -19.86
C LEU A 901 3.87 20.77 -21.35
N VAL A 902 2.83 20.28 -22.03
CA VAL A 902 2.77 20.14 -23.48
C VAL A 902 1.65 21.01 -24.04
N SER A 903 1.79 21.44 -25.29
CA SER A 903 0.80 22.33 -25.89
C SER A 903 0.55 22.01 -27.36
N ALA A 904 -0.67 22.26 -27.81
CA ALA A 904 -1.01 22.30 -29.22
C ALA A 904 -1.98 23.47 -29.49
N GLY A 905 -2.19 23.80 -30.77
CA GLY A 905 -3.28 24.70 -31.15
C GLY A 905 -4.65 24.06 -30.86
N ALA A 906 -5.74 24.83 -31.02
CA ALA A 906 -7.09 24.28 -30.98
C ALA A 906 -7.22 23.06 -31.92
N ASP A 907 -7.85 21.99 -31.43
CA ASP A 907 -8.00 20.69 -32.10
C ASP A 907 -6.67 19.98 -32.43
N GLY A 908 -5.57 20.44 -31.85
CA GLY A 908 -4.24 19.86 -31.99
C GLY A 908 -4.03 18.64 -31.08
N ARG A 909 -3.08 17.77 -31.48
CA ARG A 909 -2.75 16.54 -30.75
C ARG A 909 -1.53 16.75 -29.86
N VAL A 910 -1.56 16.21 -28.64
CA VAL A 910 -0.43 16.16 -27.71
C VAL A 910 -0.12 14.72 -27.30
N VAL A 911 1.11 14.48 -26.82
CA VAL A 911 1.55 13.21 -26.24
C VAL A 911 1.86 13.40 -24.77
N PHE A 912 1.40 12.49 -23.92
CA PHE A 912 1.52 12.53 -22.47
C PHE A 912 1.50 11.12 -21.88
N THR A 913 1.97 10.97 -20.65
CA THR A 913 1.97 9.69 -19.93
C THR A 913 0.80 9.61 -18.93
N ASN A 914 0.28 8.41 -18.68
CA ASN A 914 -0.52 8.09 -17.51
C ASN A 914 0.34 7.21 -16.60
N GLY A 915 0.76 7.77 -15.46
CA GLY A 915 1.57 7.07 -14.47
C GLY A 915 0.84 5.88 -13.87
N SER A 916 -0.46 5.99 -13.62
CA SER A 916 -1.25 4.90 -13.00
C SER A 916 -1.45 3.68 -13.89
N GLU A 917 -1.23 3.80 -15.19
CA GLU A 917 -1.22 2.65 -16.11
C GLU A 917 0.19 2.30 -16.59
N ASN A 918 1.19 3.12 -16.25
CA ASN A 918 2.52 3.11 -16.84
C ASN A 918 2.49 3.04 -18.38
N ARG A 919 1.70 3.91 -19.01
CA ARG A 919 1.51 3.98 -20.48
C ARG A 919 1.63 5.40 -21.02
N THR A 920 1.90 5.53 -22.31
CA THR A 920 1.94 6.82 -23.02
C THR A 920 0.85 6.88 -24.08
N PHE A 921 0.15 8.00 -24.11
CA PHE A 921 -0.98 8.25 -24.99
C PHE A 921 -0.78 9.51 -25.82
N SER A 922 -1.50 9.58 -26.93
CA SER A 922 -1.71 10.80 -27.70
C SER A 922 -3.19 11.14 -27.76
N GLY A 923 -3.55 12.40 -27.57
CA GLY A 923 -4.94 12.85 -27.52
C GLY A 923 -5.13 14.23 -28.16
N VAL A 924 -6.35 14.52 -28.59
CA VAL A 924 -6.76 15.79 -29.20
C VAL A 924 -7.25 16.74 -28.11
N ILE A 925 -6.74 17.97 -28.11
CA ILE A 925 -7.18 19.00 -27.17
C ILE A 925 -8.43 19.69 -27.71
N GLY A 926 -9.53 19.54 -26.98
CA GLY A 926 -10.81 20.21 -27.22
C GLY A 926 -11.06 21.39 -26.28
N ALA A 927 -12.33 21.78 -26.20
CA ALA A 927 -12.77 22.92 -25.38
C ALA A 927 -12.43 22.73 -23.89
N GLY A 928 -12.01 23.82 -23.23
CA GLY A 928 -11.64 23.80 -21.81
C GLY A 928 -10.50 22.84 -21.46
N GLY A 929 -9.66 22.47 -22.45
CA GLY A 929 -8.56 21.53 -22.26
C GLY A 929 -8.97 20.07 -22.12
N ALA A 930 -10.21 19.72 -22.45
CA ALA A 930 -10.64 18.32 -22.55
C ALA A 930 -9.73 17.57 -23.53
N ILE A 931 -9.30 16.37 -23.18
CA ILE A 931 -8.48 15.52 -24.06
C ILE A 931 -9.33 14.34 -24.53
N THR A 932 -9.53 14.24 -25.85
CA THR A 932 -10.32 13.18 -26.49
C THR A 932 -9.48 12.41 -27.51
N ASP A 933 -10.09 11.43 -28.18
CA ASP A 933 -9.45 10.63 -29.25
C ASP A 933 -8.11 9.99 -28.85
N LEU A 934 -8.07 9.49 -27.61
CA LEU A 934 -6.90 8.85 -27.03
C LEU A 934 -6.44 7.67 -27.90
N LYS A 935 -5.13 7.64 -28.17
CA LYS A 935 -4.43 6.50 -28.77
C LYS A 935 -3.19 6.20 -27.97
N GLN A 936 -3.05 4.96 -27.51
CA GLN A 936 -1.81 4.51 -26.91
C GLN A 936 -0.69 4.56 -27.96
N VAL A 937 0.44 5.19 -27.63
CA VAL A 937 1.60 5.34 -28.52
C VAL A 937 2.86 4.66 -27.96
N ALA A 938 2.86 4.30 -26.68
CA ALA A 938 3.90 3.43 -26.12
C ALA A 938 3.33 2.59 -24.95
N ASN A 939 3.83 1.36 -24.81
CA ASN A 939 3.53 0.48 -23.67
C ASN A 939 4.51 0.68 -22.50
N ARG A 940 4.86 1.95 -22.25
CA ARG A 940 5.66 2.44 -21.14
C ARG A 940 5.22 3.87 -20.86
N GLY A 941 5.14 4.24 -19.60
CA GLY A 941 4.84 5.59 -19.11
C GLY A 941 5.92 6.00 -18.12
N GLY A 942 5.81 7.20 -17.57
CA GLY A 942 6.80 7.69 -16.62
C GLY A 942 6.71 9.20 -16.48
N GLU A 943 7.84 9.83 -16.18
CA GLU A 943 7.90 11.21 -15.73
C GLU A 943 7.59 12.22 -16.86
N SER A 944 7.84 11.85 -18.12
CA SER A 944 7.67 12.76 -19.26
C SER A 944 7.61 12.05 -20.62
N ALA A 945 7.05 12.74 -21.61
CA ALA A 945 7.11 12.36 -23.01
C ALA A 945 7.39 13.57 -23.91
N ALA A 946 8.15 13.36 -25.00
CA ALA A 946 8.44 14.36 -26.02
C ALA A 946 8.31 13.76 -27.42
N VAL A 947 8.08 14.61 -28.44
CA VAL A 947 7.90 14.17 -29.83
C VAL A 947 8.84 14.97 -30.74
N ASP A 948 9.55 14.27 -31.63
CA ASP A 948 10.42 14.93 -32.62
C ASP A 948 9.68 15.33 -33.90
N ASP A 949 10.40 15.96 -34.84
CA ASP A 949 9.86 16.44 -36.13
C ASP A 949 9.37 15.31 -37.06
N LYS A 950 9.70 14.05 -36.76
CA LYS A 950 9.26 12.84 -37.50
C LYS A 950 8.12 12.12 -36.80
N GLY A 951 7.69 12.58 -35.64
CA GLY A 951 6.63 11.96 -34.84
C GLY A 951 7.12 10.80 -33.95
N ASN A 952 8.43 10.60 -33.79
CA ASN A 952 8.93 9.61 -32.83
C ASN A 952 8.67 10.11 -31.40
N VAL A 953 8.25 9.20 -30.53
CA VAL A 953 7.91 9.47 -29.14
C VAL A 953 9.06 9.04 -28.23
N TYR A 954 9.55 9.97 -27.42
CA TYR A 954 10.60 9.76 -26.42
C TYR A 954 9.93 9.75 -25.05
N VAL A 955 10.08 8.66 -24.30
CA VAL A 955 9.46 8.46 -22.98
C VAL A 955 10.54 8.39 -21.91
N ALA A 956 10.45 9.25 -20.89
CA ALA A 956 11.27 9.18 -19.70
C ALA A 956 10.68 8.15 -18.73
N ASN A 957 11.46 7.12 -18.41
CA ASN A 957 11.13 6.10 -17.42
C ASN A 957 12.41 5.38 -16.98
N GLY A 958 13.22 6.04 -16.17
CA GLY A 958 14.54 5.57 -15.69
C GLY A 958 15.66 5.69 -16.71
N GLN A 959 15.34 5.46 -17.98
CA GLN A 959 16.10 5.87 -19.16
C GLN A 959 15.16 6.60 -20.14
N VAL A 960 15.66 6.98 -21.31
CA VAL A 960 14.80 7.49 -22.40
C VAL A 960 14.57 6.39 -23.43
N PHE A 961 13.32 5.98 -23.59
CA PHE A 961 12.88 4.98 -24.57
C PHE A 961 12.26 5.66 -25.78
N VAL A 962 12.58 5.19 -26.98
CA VAL A 962 12.18 5.83 -28.23
C VAL A 962 11.28 4.91 -29.03
N TYR A 963 10.11 5.40 -29.38
CA TYR A 963 9.07 4.71 -30.15
C TYR A 963 8.83 5.42 -31.47
N ALA A 964 8.69 4.66 -32.55
CA ALA A 964 8.24 5.18 -33.83
C ALA A 964 6.76 5.64 -33.75
N PRO A 965 6.25 6.41 -34.74
CA PRO A 965 4.86 6.87 -34.74
C PRO A 965 3.81 5.74 -34.72
N ASP A 966 4.18 4.53 -35.09
CA ASP A 966 3.36 3.31 -35.03
C ASP A 966 3.36 2.63 -33.65
N GLY A 967 4.13 3.15 -32.69
CA GLY A 967 4.27 2.63 -31.34
C GLY A 967 5.30 1.53 -31.17
N LYS A 968 6.09 1.20 -32.21
CA LYS A 968 7.18 0.24 -32.09
C LYS A 968 8.40 0.87 -31.41
N GLU A 969 8.95 0.22 -30.40
CA GLU A 969 10.23 0.63 -29.80
C GLU A 969 11.37 0.51 -30.84
N ILE A 970 12.09 1.61 -31.08
CA ILE A 970 13.17 1.71 -32.06
C ILE A 970 14.53 2.02 -31.44
N GLY A 971 14.58 2.36 -30.15
CA GLY A 971 15.83 2.60 -29.46
C GLY A 971 15.69 3.05 -28.02
N ARG A 972 16.85 3.24 -27.39
CA ARG A 972 17.01 3.72 -26.02
C ARG A 972 18.19 4.68 -25.98
N ILE A 973 18.14 5.65 -25.07
CA ILE A 973 19.25 6.54 -24.72
C ILE A 973 19.52 6.36 -23.23
N ASP A 974 20.74 5.93 -22.91
CA ASP A 974 21.18 5.74 -21.53
C ASP A 974 21.71 7.06 -20.96
N VAL A 975 21.03 7.56 -19.94
CA VAL A 975 21.31 8.82 -19.24
C VAL A 975 21.96 8.51 -17.88
N PRO A 976 22.97 9.28 -17.44
CA PRO A 976 23.60 9.05 -16.12
C PRO A 976 22.63 9.11 -14.94
N GLU A 977 21.67 10.04 -14.99
CA GLU A 977 20.66 10.28 -13.95
C GLU A 977 19.24 10.03 -14.50
N ARG A 978 18.29 9.76 -13.60
CA ARG A 978 16.89 9.55 -13.99
C ARG A 978 16.32 10.81 -14.69
N PRO A 979 15.80 10.68 -15.91
CA PRO A 979 15.13 11.79 -16.59
C PRO A 979 13.79 12.12 -15.91
N LEU A 980 13.58 13.39 -15.57
CA LEU A 980 12.33 13.92 -15.02
C LEU A 980 11.47 14.62 -16.08
N GLN A 981 12.13 15.32 -17.01
CA GLN A 981 11.44 16.01 -18.10
C GLN A 981 12.26 15.93 -19.40
N LEU A 982 11.55 15.69 -20.50
CA LEU A 982 12.08 15.70 -21.86
C LEU A 982 11.47 16.86 -22.63
N ILE A 983 12.29 17.65 -23.32
CA ILE A 983 11.80 18.75 -24.17
C ILE A 983 12.77 19.06 -25.31
N PHE A 984 12.23 19.27 -26.52
CA PHE A 984 13.02 19.66 -27.69
C PHE A 984 13.22 21.17 -27.77
N GLY A 985 14.42 21.60 -28.16
CA GLY A 985 14.82 23.00 -28.35
C GLY A 985 16.18 23.14 -29.03
N GLY A 986 16.95 24.15 -28.65
CA GLY A 986 18.21 24.53 -29.30
C GLY A 986 18.00 25.30 -30.60
N ASP A 987 19.07 25.89 -31.13
CA ASP A 987 19.02 26.81 -32.28
C ASP A 987 18.36 26.20 -33.53
N ASP A 988 18.37 24.87 -33.68
CA ASP A 988 17.76 24.12 -34.78
C ASP A 988 16.47 23.37 -34.39
N GLY A 989 16.02 23.48 -33.15
CA GLY A 989 14.85 22.79 -32.61
C GLY A 989 15.01 21.27 -32.45
N ARG A 990 16.22 20.72 -32.61
CA ARG A 990 16.48 19.26 -32.62
C ARG A 990 17.26 18.75 -31.41
N THR A 991 17.62 19.65 -30.49
CA THR A 991 18.28 19.27 -29.25
C THR A 991 17.23 18.77 -28.27
N LEU A 992 17.32 17.50 -27.87
CA LEU A 992 16.55 16.96 -26.77
C LEU A 992 17.24 17.34 -25.46
N PHE A 993 16.65 18.26 -24.70
CA PHE A 993 17.04 18.55 -23.33
C PHE A 993 16.45 17.50 -22.40
N ILE A 994 17.26 17.06 -21.44
CA ILE A 994 16.92 16.04 -20.46
C ILE A 994 17.22 16.65 -19.08
N LEU A 995 16.15 16.95 -18.33
CA LEU A 995 16.24 17.53 -17.00
C LEU A 995 16.15 16.42 -15.96
N THR A 996 16.98 16.50 -14.93
CA THR A 996 17.13 15.49 -13.87
C THR A 996 17.15 16.17 -12.51
N HIS A 997 17.32 15.41 -11.41
CA HIS A 997 17.45 16.05 -10.10
C HIS A 997 18.71 16.93 -10.00
N HIS A 998 19.87 16.48 -10.49
CA HIS A 998 21.13 17.18 -10.19
C HIS A 998 21.79 17.86 -11.38
N ALA A 999 21.40 17.52 -12.61
CA ALA A 999 22.02 18.04 -13.81
C ALA A 999 21.08 18.26 -15.01
N LEU A 1000 21.53 19.12 -15.92
CA LEU A 1000 20.95 19.33 -17.23
C LEU A 1000 21.79 18.57 -18.26
N TYR A 1001 21.16 17.67 -19.02
CA TYR A 1001 21.78 16.94 -20.11
C TYR A 1001 21.14 17.31 -21.46
N ALA A 1002 21.85 17.02 -22.55
CA ALA A 1002 21.31 17.13 -23.88
C ALA A 1002 21.87 16.08 -24.84
N THR A 1003 21.06 15.72 -25.83
CA THR A 1003 21.42 14.83 -26.95
C THR A 1003 20.69 15.27 -28.24
N GLY A 1004 21.11 14.75 -29.39
CA GLY A 1004 20.27 14.78 -30.60
C GLY A 1004 19.21 13.66 -30.58
N GLY A 1005 18.21 13.76 -31.45
CA GLY A 1005 17.22 12.70 -31.65
C GLY A 1005 17.81 11.40 -32.24
N ILE A 1006 17.13 10.28 -32.01
CA ILE A 1006 17.40 9.01 -32.70
C ILE A 1006 16.56 8.96 -33.97
N HIS A 1007 17.17 8.58 -35.08
CA HIS A 1007 16.47 8.31 -36.33
C HIS A 1007 16.68 6.84 -36.70
N ALA A 1008 15.60 6.13 -37.03
CA ALA A 1008 15.72 4.83 -37.68
C ALA A 1008 16.53 5.00 -38.99
N GLN A 1009 17.49 4.11 -39.21
CA GLN A 1009 18.21 4.02 -40.49
C GLN A 1009 17.31 3.49 -41.60
#